data_AF-A0A831W1R0-F1
#
_entry.id   AF-A0A831W1R0-F1
#
_cell.length_a   1.000
_cell.length_b   1.000
_cell.length_c   1.000
_cell.angle_alpha   90.00
_cell.angle_beta   90.00
_cell.angle_gamma   90.00
#
_symmetry.space_group_name_H-M   'P 1'
#
loop_
_entity.id
_entity.type
_entity.pdbx_description
1 polymer ?
#
loop_
_entity_poly.entity_id
_entity_poly.type
_entity_poly.pdbx_seq_one_letter_code
_entity_poly.pdbx_strand_id
1 'polypeptide(L)'
;DIYQPKGVAVSSASNVLFPFGSPNTMGVGALCYVSFAMIAPHVTMGRMLVNMYSDMENAELLVVWGANPATDSPPMDMQRLEAAAHRGVDIIVIDPRRSETAVRCNAQWVPIRPGTDGALALSMIEVMIEEELIDEGFIENWCVGFEELAHYVQHFPPDIAQQITGVPAETIRSLARRICAARGACPIMYTGLEYSNSGIQAIRAVLTLFALAGHLDVPGGIGLAMRGSHFPINRSCNQENPALSRAAGRERFPLYSHYRGESHATALIDAVLKGNPYPIRGLILHGASLLTSWPQPGIWRRVLEKLDFVVCIDRQRTADAAFADIVLPATTMFEINSYMAYGPVFRLREQLVEPVGEARNDYLIMAQLAGRLGYGDLYPQTEEALLRFVLEGSGFTLDEVRKVGGTVQIPSPLAEYRKWEKGGLRPDGKPGFDTPSGKFEIRSSLLEEYGYEPLPKYTEPTEGPLAAPELARTFPLIFNSGARPDTDFRSQHHGIAGLLRDNPEPTVHVNVRDAQTRGIRAGDLVEVRTSRGAVPFRARVSDGIVEGAVECNMGGGAAVGPQPWREWNVNELTDIDNYDEISGFPVFKALLCDVVRIADGGGPVRRSGIDVPAGENEHPARPAPAASDRARRFVYLDNNATTPVDPMVREAMLPYLAEEFGNPSSIHHAGWDAHGAIERSRRRVAVLINSRPRRLIFTSGGSEANNLAIKGVAFSDARHRKHLVTTRVEHPSVLATCAFLETLGYSITYLPVDGFGRVDPQCLRAAIQDDTVLVSIMLANNETGTIQPVRECCRVAHERGVLFHTDAVQAVGKIPVDV
;
A
#
# COMPACT_ATOMS: atom_id res chain seq x y z
N ASP A 1 12.00 9.37 -15.88
CA ASP A 1 12.16 10.63 -15.11
C ASP A 1 13.09 11.64 -15.80
N ILE A 2 14.11 11.22 -16.56
CA ILE A 2 15.05 12.13 -17.29
C ILE A 2 14.41 12.99 -18.39
N TYR A 3 13.24 12.57 -18.90
CA TYR A 3 12.46 13.36 -19.85
C TYR A 3 11.29 14.11 -19.20
N GLN A 4 11.11 14.10 -17.88
CA GLN A 4 9.97 14.78 -17.30
C GLN A 4 10.08 16.32 -17.47
N PRO A 5 8.98 17.07 -17.57
CA PRO A 5 9.04 18.52 -17.59
C PRO A 5 9.80 19.10 -16.38
N LYS A 6 10.55 20.18 -16.59
CA LYS A 6 11.34 20.84 -15.54
C LYS A 6 10.42 21.36 -14.42
N GLY A 7 10.84 21.17 -13.17
CA GLY A 7 10.11 21.63 -11.99
C GLY A 7 8.92 20.75 -11.57
N VAL A 8 8.58 19.72 -12.35
CA VAL A 8 7.49 18.81 -12.03
C VAL A 8 7.97 17.68 -11.13
N ALA A 9 7.23 17.42 -10.05
CA ALA A 9 7.60 16.44 -9.03
C ALA A 9 7.67 15.01 -9.58
N VAL A 10 6.64 14.61 -10.34
CA VAL A 10 6.54 13.29 -10.99
C VAL A 10 5.86 13.50 -12.33
N SER A 11 6.42 13.02 -13.44
CA SER A 11 5.68 12.93 -14.70
C SER A 11 6.16 11.76 -15.57
N SER A 12 5.22 11.20 -16.33
CA SER A 12 5.44 10.21 -17.37
C SER A 12 5.45 10.80 -18.78
N ALA A 13 5.18 12.10 -18.92
CA ALA A 13 5.27 12.80 -20.20
C ALA A 13 6.74 13.12 -20.52
N SER A 14 7.03 13.24 -21.82
CA SER A 14 8.38 13.48 -22.33
C SER A 14 8.58 14.92 -22.81
N ASN A 15 9.63 15.56 -22.32
CA ASN A 15 10.06 16.91 -22.67
C ASN A 15 10.95 16.94 -23.93
N VAL A 16 11.19 15.80 -24.60
CA VAL A 16 12.18 15.72 -25.69
C VAL A 16 11.85 16.63 -26.87
N LEU A 17 10.58 17.00 -27.05
CA LEU A 17 10.12 17.93 -28.10
C LEU A 17 9.99 19.39 -27.61
N PHE A 18 10.27 19.68 -26.34
CA PHE A 18 10.26 21.04 -25.81
C PHE A 18 11.32 21.93 -26.46
N PRO A 19 12.59 21.50 -26.63
CA PRO A 19 13.58 22.27 -27.40
C PRO A 19 13.21 22.46 -28.87
N PHE A 20 12.45 21.51 -29.44
CA PHE A 20 11.90 21.64 -30.80
C PHE A 20 10.74 22.64 -30.89
N GLY A 21 10.21 23.09 -29.75
CA GLY A 21 9.16 24.10 -29.67
C GLY A 21 7.74 23.57 -29.49
N SER A 22 7.54 22.27 -29.29
CA SER A 22 6.20 21.73 -28.98
C SER A 22 5.88 21.95 -27.49
N PRO A 23 4.80 22.66 -27.14
CA PRO A 23 4.32 22.72 -25.76
C PRO A 23 3.50 21.47 -25.37
N ASN A 24 3.18 20.61 -26.34
CA ASN A 24 2.30 19.48 -26.15
C ASN A 24 3.11 18.22 -25.85
N THR A 25 3.06 17.83 -24.59
CA THR A 25 3.40 16.50 -24.11
C THR A 25 2.33 16.08 -23.11
N MET A 26 2.07 14.79 -23.00
CA MET A 26 0.95 14.23 -22.26
C MET A 26 1.38 12.93 -21.63
N GLY A 27 0.87 12.64 -20.43
CA GLY A 27 1.15 11.38 -19.74
C GLY A 27 -0.11 10.75 -19.17
N VAL A 28 0.04 9.54 -18.63
CA VAL A 28 -1.04 8.82 -17.91
C VAL A 28 -1.50 9.56 -16.65
N GLY A 29 -0.85 10.67 -16.29
CA GLY A 29 -1.26 11.53 -15.19
C GLY A 29 -2.69 12.03 -15.31
N ALA A 30 -3.27 12.11 -16.51
CA ALA A 30 -4.68 12.48 -16.73
C ALA A 30 -5.69 11.33 -16.54
N LEU A 31 -5.21 10.12 -16.20
CA LEU A 31 -6.00 8.91 -15.96
C LEU A 31 -5.64 8.20 -14.64
N CYS A 32 -4.65 8.69 -13.91
CA CYS A 32 -4.14 8.06 -12.70
C CYS A 32 -3.23 9.05 -11.97
N TYR A 33 -3.09 8.90 -10.66
CA TYR A 33 -2.04 9.51 -9.86
C TYR A 33 -2.23 11.00 -9.57
N VAL A 34 -2.52 11.86 -10.54
CA VAL A 34 -2.47 13.32 -10.31
C VAL A 34 -3.51 13.79 -9.31
N SER A 35 -4.74 13.26 -9.34
CA SER A 35 -5.80 13.65 -8.41
C SER A 35 -5.48 13.26 -6.97
N PHE A 36 -5.13 12.00 -6.73
CA PHE A 36 -4.82 11.43 -5.43
C PHE A 36 -3.44 11.80 -4.90
N ALA A 37 -2.42 11.68 -5.75
CA ALA A 37 -1.04 11.74 -5.32
C ALA A 37 -0.44 13.15 -5.41
N MET A 38 -1.05 14.07 -6.16
CA MET A 38 -0.52 15.43 -6.34
C MET A 38 -1.51 16.49 -5.86
N ILE A 39 -2.64 16.67 -6.55
CA ILE A 39 -3.52 17.82 -6.35
C ILE A 39 -4.16 17.77 -4.96
N ALA A 40 -4.95 16.73 -4.65
CA ALA A 40 -5.71 16.67 -3.40
C ALA A 40 -4.86 16.86 -2.13
N PRO A 41 -3.73 16.15 -1.93
CA PRO A 41 -2.91 16.36 -0.74
C PRO A 41 -2.17 17.72 -0.78
N HIS A 42 -1.76 18.21 -1.96
CA HIS A 42 -0.98 19.46 -2.02
C HIS A 42 -1.84 20.68 -1.72
N VAL A 43 -3.05 20.73 -2.28
CA VAL A 43 -4.00 21.83 -2.00
C VAL A 43 -4.55 21.82 -0.58
N THR A 44 -4.31 20.73 0.18
CA THR A 44 -4.79 20.55 1.56
C THR A 44 -3.68 20.78 2.58
N MET A 45 -2.47 20.23 2.35
CA MET A 45 -1.38 20.25 3.34
C MET A 45 -0.01 20.57 2.74
N GLY A 46 0.07 20.96 1.47
CA GLY A 46 1.34 21.31 0.81
C GLY A 46 2.25 20.11 0.56
N ARG A 47 1.71 18.88 0.61
CA ARG A 47 2.46 17.63 0.41
C ARG A 47 1.88 16.84 -0.74
N MET A 48 2.71 16.00 -1.35
CA MET A 48 2.31 15.03 -2.37
C MET A 48 2.57 13.61 -1.85
N LEU A 49 2.01 12.59 -2.48
CA LEU A 49 2.21 11.19 -2.10
C LEU A 49 3.68 10.79 -2.03
N VAL A 50 4.53 11.30 -2.92
CA VAL A 50 5.99 11.06 -2.87
C VAL A 50 6.64 11.57 -1.59
N ASN A 51 5.93 12.40 -0.82
CA ASN A 51 6.35 12.97 0.43
C ASN A 51 5.48 12.51 1.61
N MET A 52 4.69 11.45 1.42
CA MET A 52 3.78 10.88 2.40
C MET A 52 3.96 9.36 2.45
N TYR A 53 3.60 8.75 3.57
CA TYR A 53 3.56 7.29 3.71
C TYR A 53 2.54 6.89 4.79
N SER A 54 2.00 5.68 4.70
CA SER A 54 1.20 5.08 5.76
C SER A 54 2.12 4.35 6.73
N ASP A 55 2.15 4.76 7.99
CA ASP A 55 2.99 4.18 9.05
C ASP A 55 2.37 2.88 9.61
N MET A 56 2.21 1.88 8.75
CA MET A 56 1.47 0.65 9.07
C MET A 56 2.12 -0.18 10.18
N GLU A 57 3.43 -0.04 10.37
CA GLU A 57 4.19 -0.78 11.37
C GLU A 57 3.82 -0.36 12.79
N ASN A 58 3.44 0.91 12.99
CA ASN A 58 3.12 1.48 14.30
C ASN A 58 1.60 1.70 14.51
N ALA A 59 0.77 1.40 13.52
CA ALA A 59 -0.66 1.63 13.56
C ALA A 59 -1.40 0.64 14.48
N GLU A 60 -2.42 1.16 15.18
CA GLU A 60 -3.41 0.37 15.92
C GLU A 60 -4.63 0.07 15.06
N LEU A 61 -4.94 0.96 14.10
CA LEU A 61 -6.02 0.83 13.14
C LEU A 61 -5.53 1.11 11.71
N LEU A 62 -5.81 0.19 10.79
CA LEU A 62 -5.55 0.36 9.36
C LEU A 62 -6.86 0.44 8.60
N VAL A 63 -7.02 1.48 7.78
CA VAL A 63 -8.23 1.67 6.96
C VAL A 63 -7.84 1.62 5.49
N VAL A 64 -8.07 0.49 4.84
CA VAL A 64 -7.90 0.36 3.38
C VAL A 64 -9.14 0.94 2.72
N TRP A 65 -8.99 2.05 2.00
CA TRP A 65 -10.11 2.81 1.45
C TRP A 65 -9.85 3.11 -0.03
N GLY A 66 -10.65 2.51 -0.92
CA GLY A 66 -10.50 2.69 -2.38
C GLY A 66 -9.15 2.19 -2.92
N ALA A 67 -8.57 1.17 -2.29
CA ALA A 67 -7.35 0.49 -2.71
C ALA A 67 -7.56 -1.03 -2.61
N ASN A 68 -6.81 -1.80 -3.43
CA ASN A 68 -6.78 -3.25 -3.30
C ASN A 68 -5.33 -3.75 -3.40
N PRO A 69 -4.55 -3.60 -2.29
CA PRO A 69 -3.14 -3.97 -2.25
C PRO A 69 -2.83 -5.39 -2.74
N ALA A 70 -3.78 -6.32 -2.62
CA ALA A 70 -3.62 -7.69 -3.11
C ALA A 70 -3.39 -7.78 -4.63
N THR A 71 -3.92 -6.83 -5.39
CA THR A 71 -3.77 -6.75 -6.86
C THR A 71 -2.93 -5.56 -7.32
N ASP A 72 -2.41 -4.76 -6.38
CA ASP A 72 -1.56 -3.61 -6.68
C ASP A 72 -0.11 -4.06 -6.93
N SER A 73 0.62 -3.29 -7.73
CA SER A 73 2.01 -3.57 -8.07
C SER A 73 2.89 -2.37 -7.74
N PRO A 74 3.95 -2.54 -6.92
CA PRO A 74 4.37 -3.80 -6.27
C PRO A 74 3.46 -4.17 -5.08
N PRO A 75 3.35 -5.46 -4.71
CA PRO A 75 2.46 -5.94 -3.64
C PRO A 75 3.00 -5.68 -2.22
N MET A 76 3.83 -4.64 -2.04
CA MET A 76 4.52 -4.35 -0.78
C MET A 76 3.52 -4.04 0.35
N ASP A 77 2.50 -3.24 0.06
CA ASP A 77 1.50 -2.87 1.06
C ASP A 77 0.65 -4.07 1.48
N MET A 78 0.41 -5.05 0.59
CA MET A 78 -0.25 -6.29 0.96
C MET A 78 0.57 -7.10 1.96
N GLN A 79 1.89 -7.22 1.74
CA GLN A 79 2.78 -7.92 2.68
C GLN A 79 2.80 -7.23 4.06
N ARG A 80 2.78 -5.89 4.08
CA ARG A 80 2.73 -5.09 5.31
C ARG A 80 1.39 -5.26 6.03
N LEU A 81 0.28 -5.31 5.30
CA LEU A 81 -1.05 -5.56 5.84
C LEU A 81 -1.21 -6.97 6.42
N GLU A 82 -0.70 -8.00 5.76
CA GLU A 82 -0.69 -9.37 6.31
C GLU A 82 0.16 -9.44 7.58
N ALA A 83 1.32 -8.78 7.59
CA ALA A 83 2.14 -8.68 8.80
C ALA A 83 1.41 -7.96 9.93
N ALA A 84 0.63 -6.92 9.63
CA ALA A 84 -0.20 -6.22 10.62
C ALA A 84 -1.34 -7.10 11.15
N ALA A 85 -2.04 -7.83 10.27
CA ALA A 85 -3.09 -8.78 10.65
C ALA A 85 -2.55 -9.86 11.60
N HIS A 86 -1.35 -10.41 11.32
CA HIS A 86 -0.69 -11.37 12.22
C HIS A 86 -0.32 -10.78 13.59
N ARG A 87 -0.11 -9.46 13.70
CA ARG A 87 0.09 -8.75 14.98
C ARG A 87 -1.22 -8.45 15.71
N GLY A 88 -2.37 -8.74 15.12
CA GLY A 88 -3.68 -8.43 15.68
C GLY A 88 -4.09 -6.96 15.55
N VAL A 89 -3.50 -6.22 14.60
CA VAL A 89 -3.93 -4.85 14.27
C VAL A 89 -5.35 -4.89 13.73
N ASP A 90 -6.17 -3.91 14.11
CA ASP A 90 -7.53 -3.78 13.60
C ASP A 90 -7.50 -3.28 12.15
N ILE A 91 -8.13 -3.99 11.22
CA ILE A 91 -8.10 -3.68 9.79
C ILE A 91 -9.53 -3.57 9.26
N ILE A 92 -9.79 -2.45 8.60
CA ILE A 92 -11.07 -2.14 7.95
C ILE A 92 -10.81 -1.97 6.46
N VAL A 93 -11.65 -2.56 5.62
CA VAL A 93 -11.66 -2.37 4.17
C VAL A 93 -12.98 -1.73 3.76
N ILE A 94 -12.91 -0.49 3.28
CA ILE A 94 -14.03 0.25 2.70
C ILE A 94 -13.92 0.14 1.18
N ASP A 95 -14.74 -0.73 0.60
CA ASP A 95 -14.74 -1.06 -0.83
C ASP A 95 -16.13 -1.61 -1.22
N PRO A 96 -16.66 -1.29 -2.42
CA PRO A 96 -17.87 -1.93 -2.94
C PRO A 96 -17.81 -3.46 -3.01
N ARG A 97 -16.60 -4.02 -3.09
CA ARG A 97 -16.33 -5.46 -3.09
C ARG A 97 -15.69 -5.91 -1.79
N ARG A 98 -16.00 -7.14 -1.40
CA ARG A 98 -15.23 -7.86 -0.39
C ARG A 98 -13.94 -8.35 -1.04
N SER A 99 -12.96 -7.45 -1.16
CA SER A 99 -11.73 -7.68 -1.89
C SER A 99 -10.84 -8.77 -1.28
N GLU A 100 -9.88 -9.26 -2.06
CA GLU A 100 -8.89 -10.23 -1.58
C GLU A 100 -8.09 -9.68 -0.40
N THR A 101 -7.80 -8.37 -0.37
CA THR A 101 -7.20 -7.72 0.80
C THR A 101 -8.07 -7.90 2.04
N ALA A 102 -9.39 -7.73 1.94
CA ALA A 102 -10.29 -7.95 3.07
C ALA A 102 -10.27 -9.42 3.55
N VAL A 103 -10.22 -10.37 2.62
CA VAL A 103 -10.18 -11.80 2.93
C VAL A 103 -8.85 -12.21 3.57
N ARG A 104 -7.71 -11.85 2.95
CA ARG A 104 -6.36 -12.23 3.41
C ARG A 104 -5.99 -11.63 4.76
N CYS A 105 -6.52 -10.44 5.06
CA CYS A 105 -6.31 -9.78 6.34
C CYS A 105 -7.36 -10.14 7.40
N ASN A 106 -8.39 -10.95 7.06
CA ASN A 106 -9.57 -11.14 7.89
C ASN A 106 -10.16 -9.81 8.40
N ALA A 107 -10.18 -8.82 7.52
CA ALA A 107 -10.57 -7.45 7.85
C ALA A 107 -12.10 -7.30 7.90
N GLN A 108 -12.58 -6.30 8.65
CA GLN A 108 -13.95 -5.87 8.54
C GLN A 108 -14.18 -5.26 7.15
N TRP A 109 -15.11 -5.82 6.39
CA TRP A 109 -15.54 -5.25 5.13
C TRP A 109 -16.72 -4.28 5.35
N VAL A 110 -16.58 -3.05 4.89
CA VAL A 110 -17.62 -2.02 4.88
C VAL A 110 -18.06 -1.80 3.42
N PRO A 111 -19.20 -2.37 3.00
CA PRO A 111 -19.69 -2.25 1.64
C PRO A 111 -20.21 -0.84 1.39
N ILE A 112 -19.51 -0.09 0.55
CA ILE A 112 -19.90 1.28 0.18
C ILE A 112 -20.46 1.30 -1.25
N ARG A 113 -21.46 2.16 -1.50
CA ARG A 113 -21.93 2.47 -2.86
C ARG A 113 -20.80 3.18 -3.63
N PRO A 114 -20.43 2.72 -4.84
CA PRO A 114 -19.37 3.36 -5.61
C PRO A 114 -19.61 4.85 -5.86
N GLY A 115 -18.56 5.66 -5.74
CA GLY A 115 -18.62 7.11 -5.94
C GLY A 115 -19.15 7.90 -4.75
N THR A 116 -19.32 7.29 -3.57
CA THR A 116 -19.93 7.94 -2.39
C THR A 116 -18.99 8.11 -1.19
N ASP A 117 -17.68 7.85 -1.39
CA ASP A 117 -16.64 7.91 -0.36
C ASP A 117 -16.57 9.27 0.34
N GLY A 118 -16.73 10.37 -0.42
CA GLY A 118 -16.75 11.72 0.13
C GLY A 118 -17.90 11.94 1.12
N ALA A 119 -19.11 11.42 0.82
CA ALA A 119 -20.26 11.52 1.72
C ALA A 119 -20.04 10.71 3.01
N LEU A 120 -19.41 9.53 2.91
CA LEU A 120 -19.04 8.73 4.09
C LEU A 120 -18.05 9.49 4.98
N ALA A 121 -16.97 10.03 4.40
CA ALA A 121 -15.97 10.79 5.16
C ALA A 121 -16.56 12.04 5.82
N LEU A 122 -17.40 12.80 5.11
CA LEU A 122 -18.08 13.98 5.65
C LEU A 122 -19.04 13.63 6.78
N SER A 123 -19.74 12.50 6.69
CA SER A 123 -20.62 12.03 7.77
C SER A 123 -19.85 11.58 9.00
N MET A 124 -18.68 10.96 8.83
CA MET A 124 -17.80 10.63 9.94
C MET A 124 -17.26 11.90 10.62
N ILE A 125 -16.95 12.95 9.86
CA ILE A 125 -16.58 14.26 10.41
C ILE A 125 -17.76 14.87 11.20
N GLU A 126 -19.00 14.78 10.69
CA GLU A 126 -20.19 15.24 11.42
C GLU A 126 -20.31 14.54 12.78
N VAL A 127 -20.17 13.21 12.81
CA VAL A 127 -20.19 12.44 14.08
C VAL A 127 -19.10 12.91 15.03
N MET A 128 -17.89 13.18 14.53
CA MET A 128 -16.79 13.66 15.36
C MET A 128 -17.07 15.04 15.96
N ILE A 129 -17.76 15.92 15.23
CA ILE A 129 -18.16 17.23 15.72
C ILE A 129 -19.30 17.10 16.73
N GLU A 130 -20.35 16.32 16.42
CA GLU A 130 -21.49 16.08 17.33
C GLU A 130 -21.06 15.47 18.67
N GLU A 131 -20.06 14.59 18.66
CA GLU A 131 -19.59 13.87 19.84
C GLU A 131 -18.33 14.49 20.49
N GLU A 132 -17.90 15.68 20.04
CA GLU A 132 -16.72 16.40 20.58
C GLU A 132 -15.43 15.55 20.54
N LEU A 133 -15.22 14.79 19.47
CA LEU A 133 -14.08 13.86 19.27
C LEU A 133 -12.93 14.43 18.42
N ILE A 134 -13.01 15.70 18.04
CA ILE A 134 -12.04 16.38 17.18
C ILE A 134 -10.84 16.92 17.97
N ASP A 135 -9.68 17.04 17.32
CA ASP A 135 -8.52 17.73 17.87
C ASP A 135 -8.69 19.26 17.76
N GLU A 136 -9.32 19.86 18.76
CA GLU A 136 -9.57 21.31 18.85
C GLU A 136 -8.26 22.13 18.75
N GLY A 137 -7.18 21.62 19.37
CA GLY A 137 -5.88 22.28 19.34
C GLY A 137 -5.28 22.32 17.94
N PHE A 138 -5.45 21.26 17.17
CA PHE A 138 -5.07 21.22 15.75
C PHE A 138 -5.92 22.20 14.93
N ILE A 139 -7.23 22.25 15.15
CA ILE A 139 -8.15 23.12 14.42
C ILE A 139 -7.80 24.60 14.63
N GLU A 140 -7.75 25.05 15.88
CA GLU A 140 -7.54 26.47 16.22
C GLU A 140 -6.19 26.98 15.70
N ASN A 141 -5.14 26.19 15.92
CA ASN A 141 -3.77 26.64 15.69
C ASN A 141 -3.30 26.36 14.25
N TRP A 142 -3.83 25.33 13.59
CA TRP A 142 -3.21 24.77 12.38
C TRP A 142 -4.16 24.57 11.21
N CYS A 143 -5.45 24.88 11.32
CA CYS A 143 -6.40 24.78 10.21
C CYS A 143 -6.92 26.13 9.72
N VAL A 144 -7.40 26.16 8.47
CA VAL A 144 -8.29 27.20 7.91
C VAL A 144 -9.50 26.54 7.24
N GLY A 145 -10.67 27.15 7.37
CA GLY A 145 -11.92 26.66 6.75
C GLY A 145 -12.73 25.66 7.57
N PHE A 146 -12.45 25.50 8.86
CA PHE A 146 -13.16 24.53 9.72
C PHE A 146 -14.60 24.94 9.98
N GLU A 147 -14.89 26.22 10.25
CA GLU A 147 -16.26 26.68 10.52
C GLU A 147 -17.20 26.44 9.34
N GLU A 148 -16.72 26.71 8.12
CA GLU A 148 -17.49 26.46 6.91
C GLU A 148 -17.67 24.96 6.63
N LEU A 149 -16.67 24.13 6.95
CA LEU A 149 -16.83 22.68 6.90
C LEU A 149 -17.86 22.20 7.93
N ALA A 150 -17.77 22.66 9.18
CA ALA A 150 -18.67 22.30 10.26
C ALA A 150 -20.12 22.65 9.92
N HIS A 151 -20.36 23.80 9.29
CA HIS A 151 -21.70 24.14 8.80
C HIS A 151 -22.15 23.20 7.66
N TYR A 152 -21.25 22.84 6.75
CA TYR A 152 -21.58 21.99 5.61
C TYR A 152 -21.87 20.53 6.02
N VAL A 153 -21.12 19.96 6.97
CA VAL A 153 -21.27 18.55 7.37
C VAL A 153 -22.56 18.26 8.14
N GLN A 154 -23.25 19.29 8.66
CA GLN A 154 -24.61 19.18 9.22
C GLN A 154 -25.65 18.62 8.23
N HIS A 155 -25.35 18.65 6.92
CA HIS A 155 -26.17 18.03 5.88
C HIS A 155 -25.90 16.53 5.69
N PHE A 156 -24.93 15.97 6.41
CA PHE A 156 -24.51 14.57 6.33
C PHE A 156 -24.62 13.83 7.67
N PRO A 157 -25.73 13.95 8.44
CA PRO A 157 -25.90 13.09 9.60
C PRO A 157 -25.93 11.62 9.17
N PRO A 158 -25.53 10.66 10.02
CA PRO A 158 -25.37 9.25 9.64
C PRO A 158 -26.58 8.62 8.94
N ASP A 159 -27.81 9.02 9.28
CA ASP A 159 -29.02 8.50 8.64
C ASP A 159 -29.19 8.95 7.18
N ILE A 160 -28.76 10.19 6.87
CA ILE A 160 -28.74 10.71 5.50
C ILE A 160 -27.59 10.08 4.72
N ALA A 161 -26.40 10.00 5.33
CA ALA A 161 -25.25 9.36 4.72
C ALA A 161 -25.49 7.87 4.44
N GLN A 162 -26.29 7.16 5.26
CA GLN A 162 -26.70 5.79 4.97
C GLN A 162 -27.52 5.69 3.68
N GLN A 163 -28.42 6.64 3.42
CA GLN A 163 -29.20 6.67 2.17
C GLN A 163 -28.32 6.94 0.95
N ILE A 164 -27.29 7.77 1.13
CA ILE A 164 -26.34 8.11 0.06
C ILE A 164 -25.37 6.96 -0.16
N THR A 165 -24.80 6.37 0.88
CA THR A 165 -23.64 5.47 0.77
C THR A 165 -24.00 3.99 0.83
N GLY A 166 -25.18 3.65 1.33
CA GLY A 166 -25.56 2.28 1.68
C GLY A 166 -24.88 1.75 2.96
N VAL A 167 -23.97 2.51 3.57
CA VAL A 167 -23.29 2.12 4.81
C VAL A 167 -24.23 2.37 6.01
N PRO A 168 -24.50 1.39 6.87
CA PRO A 168 -25.40 1.59 8.00
C PRO A 168 -24.96 2.74 8.92
N ALA A 169 -25.90 3.56 9.38
CA ALA A 169 -25.63 4.73 10.21
C ALA A 169 -24.80 4.39 11.46
N GLU A 170 -25.08 3.26 12.12
CA GLU A 170 -24.29 2.80 13.27
C GLU A 170 -22.87 2.36 12.88
N THR A 171 -22.69 1.83 11.66
CA THR A 171 -21.34 1.55 11.14
C THR A 171 -20.58 2.85 10.96
N ILE A 172 -21.20 3.90 10.40
CA ILE A 172 -20.57 5.23 10.25
C ILE A 172 -20.13 5.78 11.62
N ARG A 173 -21.02 5.74 12.63
CA ARG A 173 -20.69 6.17 13.99
C ARG A 173 -19.54 5.35 14.60
N SER A 174 -19.60 4.03 14.45
CA SER A 174 -18.56 3.11 14.94
C SER A 174 -17.20 3.39 14.30
N LEU A 175 -17.16 3.62 12.98
CA LEU A 175 -15.93 3.96 12.26
C LEU A 175 -15.33 5.27 12.76
N ALA A 176 -16.14 6.32 12.90
CA ALA A 176 -15.68 7.63 13.38
C ALA A 176 -15.06 7.51 14.79
N ARG A 177 -15.79 6.86 15.72
CA ARG A 177 -15.32 6.62 17.09
C ARG A 177 -14.03 5.80 17.14
N ARG A 178 -13.91 4.75 16.33
CA ARG A 178 -12.70 3.89 16.28
C ARG A 178 -11.49 4.63 15.74
N ILE A 179 -11.67 5.45 14.71
CA ILE A 179 -10.59 6.30 14.20
C ILE A 179 -10.14 7.26 15.31
N CYS A 180 -11.04 7.98 15.98
CA CYS A 180 -10.66 8.90 17.06
C CYS A 180 -10.04 8.20 18.28
N ALA A 181 -10.48 6.99 18.63
CA ALA A 181 -10.00 6.26 19.80
C ALA A 181 -8.63 5.59 19.61
N ALA A 182 -8.23 5.30 18.37
CA ALA A 182 -6.96 4.66 18.08
C ALA A 182 -5.78 5.57 18.45
N ARG A 183 -4.68 4.99 18.98
CA ARG A 183 -3.45 5.78 19.23
C ARG A 183 -2.72 6.18 17.95
N GLY A 184 -2.98 5.47 16.87
CA GLY A 184 -2.50 5.75 15.53
C GLY A 184 -3.36 5.01 14.53
N ALA A 185 -4.04 5.76 13.66
CA ALA A 185 -4.82 5.24 12.56
C ALA A 185 -4.31 5.81 11.24
N CYS A 186 -4.03 4.96 10.26
CA CYS A 186 -3.62 5.45 8.94
C CYS A 186 -4.47 4.86 7.81
N PRO A 187 -4.81 5.68 6.81
CA PRO A 187 -5.47 5.20 5.62
C PRO A 187 -4.45 4.58 4.65
N ILE A 188 -4.86 3.52 3.96
CA ILE A 188 -4.21 2.97 2.77
C ILE A 188 -5.17 3.26 1.61
N MET A 189 -4.80 4.24 0.78
CA MET A 189 -5.65 4.77 -0.29
C MET A 189 -4.93 4.72 -1.63
N TYR A 190 -5.71 4.62 -2.70
CA TYR A 190 -5.19 4.76 -4.06
C TYR A 190 -6.30 5.18 -5.04
N THR A 191 -6.20 4.73 -6.29
CA THR A 191 -7.03 5.17 -7.44
C THR A 191 -8.54 4.95 -7.28
N GLY A 192 -9.03 4.17 -6.33
CA GLY A 192 -10.46 3.89 -6.17
C GLY A 192 -11.30 5.15 -5.93
N LEU A 193 -10.73 6.16 -5.26
CA LEU A 193 -11.40 7.45 -5.03
C LEU A 193 -11.28 8.40 -6.22
N GLU A 194 -10.26 8.24 -7.09
CA GLU A 194 -9.99 9.17 -8.20
C GLU A 194 -11.03 9.11 -9.33
N TYR A 195 -11.70 7.96 -9.49
CA TYR A 195 -12.51 7.64 -10.67
C TYR A 195 -14.00 7.96 -10.51
N SER A 196 -14.30 9.10 -9.90
CA SER A 196 -15.65 9.64 -9.69
C SER A 196 -15.69 11.14 -10.00
N ASN A 197 -16.90 11.73 -10.13
CA ASN A 197 -17.06 13.17 -10.37
C ASN A 197 -16.53 14.06 -9.23
N SER A 198 -16.27 13.47 -8.05
CA SER A 198 -15.87 14.18 -6.84
C SER A 198 -14.53 13.69 -6.32
N GLY A 199 -13.67 13.11 -7.17
CA GLY A 199 -12.50 12.36 -6.75
C GLY A 199 -11.51 13.17 -5.92
N ILE A 200 -11.17 14.39 -6.35
CA ILE A 200 -10.29 15.26 -5.56
C ILE A 200 -10.92 15.60 -4.22
N GLN A 201 -12.20 15.98 -4.19
CA GLN A 201 -12.86 16.39 -2.95
C GLN A 201 -13.08 15.23 -1.97
N ALA A 202 -13.36 14.02 -2.46
CA ALA A 202 -13.48 12.83 -1.62
C ALA A 202 -12.15 12.51 -0.94
N ILE A 203 -11.04 12.60 -1.67
CA ILE A 203 -9.69 12.39 -1.10
C ILE A 203 -9.38 13.46 -0.06
N ARG A 204 -9.72 14.73 -0.33
CA ARG A 204 -9.57 15.82 0.66
C ARG A 204 -10.44 15.61 1.89
N ALA A 205 -11.67 15.12 1.74
CA ALA A 205 -12.53 14.79 2.87
C ALA A 205 -11.91 13.70 3.76
N VAL A 206 -11.36 12.62 3.17
CA VAL A 206 -10.68 11.56 3.93
C VAL A 206 -9.41 12.08 4.61
N LEU A 207 -8.57 12.86 3.92
CA LEU A 207 -7.38 13.47 4.54
C LEU A 207 -7.75 14.41 5.70
N THR A 208 -8.85 15.15 5.54
CA THR A 208 -9.38 16.04 6.59
C THR A 208 -9.89 15.24 7.77
N LEU A 209 -10.65 14.17 7.55
CA LEU A 209 -11.14 13.24 8.58
C LEU A 209 -9.99 12.75 9.48
N PHE A 210 -8.92 12.21 8.89
CA PHE A 210 -7.78 11.71 9.66
C PHE A 210 -7.00 12.84 10.35
N ALA A 211 -6.89 14.02 9.73
CA ALA A 211 -6.23 15.16 10.36
C ALA A 211 -7.01 15.68 11.59
N LEU A 212 -8.33 15.82 11.48
CA LEU A 212 -9.21 16.23 12.58
C LEU A 212 -9.25 15.19 13.72
N ALA A 213 -9.02 13.92 13.40
CA ALA A 213 -8.90 12.84 14.39
C ALA A 213 -7.50 12.74 15.03
N GLY A 214 -6.57 13.66 14.72
CA GLY A 214 -5.24 13.69 15.32
C GLY A 214 -4.22 12.72 14.72
N HIS A 215 -4.48 12.15 13.55
CA HIS A 215 -3.64 11.13 12.90
C HIS A 215 -2.64 11.68 11.88
N LEU A 216 -2.48 12.99 11.79
CA LEU A 216 -1.53 13.61 10.86
C LEU A 216 -0.13 13.70 11.47
N ASP A 217 0.80 12.99 10.86
CA ASP A 217 2.22 12.98 11.19
C ASP A 217 2.53 12.51 12.62
N VAL A 218 1.87 11.44 13.05
CA VAL A 218 2.04 10.76 14.35
C VAL A 218 2.41 9.28 14.14
N PRO A 219 2.97 8.58 15.15
CA PRO A 219 3.20 7.13 15.06
C PRO A 219 1.90 6.40 14.71
N GLY A 220 1.93 5.56 13.68
CA GLY A 220 0.76 4.82 13.22
C GLY A 220 -0.23 5.62 12.37
N GLY A 221 0.05 6.89 12.10
CA GLY A 221 -0.79 7.81 11.33
C GLY A 221 -0.32 8.03 9.89
N ILE A 222 -0.79 9.13 9.29
CA ILE A 222 -0.31 9.62 7.99
C ILE A 222 1.07 10.24 8.18
N GLY A 223 2.12 9.51 7.82
CA GLY A 223 3.49 9.97 7.93
C GLY A 223 3.85 10.98 6.84
N LEU A 224 4.54 12.04 7.21
CA LEU A 224 5.13 13.01 6.28
C LEU A 224 6.64 12.76 6.17
N ALA A 225 7.18 12.67 4.96
CA ALA A 225 8.59 12.39 4.76
C ALA A 225 9.49 13.57 5.19
N MET A 226 10.58 13.27 5.89
CA MET A 226 11.62 14.26 6.23
C MET A 226 12.24 14.87 4.97
N ARG A 227 12.62 16.15 5.02
CA ARG A 227 13.43 16.75 3.94
C ARG A 227 14.79 16.05 3.89
N GLY A 228 15.32 15.80 2.69
CA GLY A 228 16.57 15.06 2.50
C GLY A 228 16.48 13.54 2.72
N SER A 229 15.29 12.98 2.89
CA SER A 229 15.08 11.52 2.98
C SER A 229 15.15 10.77 1.65
N HIS A 230 15.26 11.50 0.53
CA HIS A 230 15.26 10.94 -0.81
C HIS A 230 16.66 11.05 -1.43
N PHE A 231 17.08 9.99 -2.11
CA PHE A 231 18.32 9.97 -2.85
C PHE A 231 18.27 11.04 -3.95
N PRO A 232 19.25 11.96 -4.02
CA PRO A 232 19.27 13.00 -5.04
C PRO A 232 19.56 12.39 -6.42
N ILE A 233 18.69 12.68 -7.39
CA ILE A 233 18.88 12.32 -8.80
C ILE A 233 19.11 13.60 -9.58
N ASN A 234 20.21 13.67 -10.32
CA ASN A 234 20.45 14.79 -11.22
C ASN A 234 19.43 14.77 -12.36
N ARG A 235 18.69 15.87 -12.48
CA ARG A 235 17.68 16.10 -13.52
C ARG A 235 17.89 17.44 -14.23
N SER A 236 19.12 17.94 -14.25
CA SER A 236 19.49 19.22 -14.86
C SER A 236 19.20 19.30 -16.36
N CYS A 237 19.05 18.15 -17.03
CA CYS A 237 18.64 18.03 -18.43
C CYS A 237 17.15 18.27 -18.67
N ASN A 238 16.33 18.33 -17.61
CA ASN A 238 14.89 18.54 -17.78
C ASN A 238 14.62 19.92 -18.38
N GLN A 239 13.76 19.94 -19.40
CA GLN A 239 13.42 21.15 -20.14
C GLN A 239 12.10 21.74 -19.63
N GLU A 240 12.04 23.06 -19.57
CA GLU A 240 10.80 23.79 -19.28
C GLU A 240 9.86 23.75 -20.50
N ASN A 241 8.55 23.75 -20.25
CA ASN A 241 7.58 23.79 -21.33
C ASN A 241 7.72 25.14 -22.08
N PRO A 242 7.99 25.14 -23.41
CA PRO A 242 8.31 26.35 -24.15
C PRO A 242 7.13 27.32 -24.26
N ALA A 243 5.90 26.84 -24.08
CA ALA A 243 4.70 27.67 -24.11
C ALA A 243 3.57 27.01 -23.32
N LEU A 244 3.73 26.89 -21.99
CA LEU A 244 2.72 26.27 -21.13
C LEU A 244 1.34 26.94 -21.26
N SER A 245 1.28 28.25 -21.51
CA SER A 245 0.03 28.98 -21.77
C SER A 245 -0.72 28.49 -23.01
N ARG A 246 -0.05 27.81 -23.93
CA ARG A 246 -0.61 27.20 -25.15
C ARG A 246 -0.80 25.69 -25.03
N ALA A 247 -0.48 25.07 -23.89
CA ALA A 247 -0.68 23.64 -23.69
C ALA A 247 -2.14 23.26 -23.93
N ALA A 248 -2.39 22.24 -24.77
CA ALA A 248 -3.75 21.85 -25.12
C ALA A 248 -4.53 21.39 -23.87
N GLY A 249 -5.78 21.85 -23.75
CA GLY A 249 -6.65 21.54 -22.61
C GLY A 249 -6.40 22.38 -21.37
N ARG A 250 -5.42 23.29 -21.37
CA ARG A 250 -5.16 24.18 -20.24
C ARG A 250 -6.34 25.09 -19.93
N GLU A 251 -7.11 25.56 -20.91
CA GLU A 251 -8.28 26.38 -20.62
C GLU A 251 -9.36 25.65 -19.81
N ARG A 252 -9.45 24.32 -19.96
CA ARG A 252 -10.42 23.48 -19.26
C ARG A 252 -9.87 22.94 -17.95
N PHE A 253 -8.58 22.60 -17.92
CA PHE A 253 -7.90 22.02 -16.74
C PHE A 253 -6.63 22.81 -16.38
N PRO A 254 -6.77 24.09 -15.98
CA PRO A 254 -5.63 24.96 -15.72
C PRO A 254 -4.78 24.50 -14.54
N LEU A 255 -5.40 23.97 -13.48
CA LEU A 255 -4.70 23.48 -12.30
C LEU A 255 -3.89 22.21 -12.61
N TYR A 256 -4.47 21.26 -13.35
CA TYR A 256 -3.72 20.10 -13.86
C TYR A 256 -2.45 20.54 -14.60
N SER A 257 -2.60 21.45 -15.56
CA SER A 257 -1.49 21.94 -16.38
C SER A 257 -0.43 22.66 -15.54
N HIS A 258 -0.85 23.36 -14.47
CA HIS A 258 0.06 24.00 -13.51
C HIS A 258 0.95 22.98 -12.78
N TYR A 259 0.36 21.91 -12.23
CA TYR A 259 1.14 20.87 -11.53
C TYR A 259 2.01 20.04 -12.46
N ARG A 260 1.60 19.90 -13.72
CA ARG A 260 2.16 18.92 -14.65
C ARG A 260 3.12 19.49 -15.67
N GLY A 261 3.10 20.81 -15.91
CA GLY A 261 3.90 21.44 -16.95
C GLY A 261 3.63 20.86 -18.35
N GLU A 262 2.48 20.22 -18.55
CA GLU A 262 2.13 19.40 -19.72
C GLU A 262 0.67 19.64 -20.13
N SER A 263 0.28 19.14 -21.31
CA SER A 263 -1.08 19.25 -21.84
C SER A 263 -2.00 18.18 -21.26
N HIS A 264 -3.30 18.45 -21.19
CA HIS A 264 -4.27 17.46 -20.74
C HIS A 264 -4.65 16.52 -21.90
N ALA A 265 -4.50 15.22 -21.70
CA ALA A 265 -4.55 14.23 -22.78
C ALA A 265 -5.87 14.21 -23.59
N THR A 266 -7.01 14.47 -22.96
CA THR A 266 -8.32 14.55 -23.67
C THR A 266 -8.37 15.67 -24.71
N ALA A 267 -7.56 16.72 -24.57
CA ALA A 267 -7.51 17.81 -25.54
C ALA A 267 -6.94 17.38 -26.90
N LEU A 268 -6.26 16.22 -26.97
CA LEU A 268 -5.81 15.65 -28.23
C LEU A 268 -6.99 15.37 -29.18
N ILE A 269 -8.15 14.99 -28.62
CA ILE A 269 -9.36 14.70 -29.40
C ILE A 269 -9.75 15.93 -30.23
N ASP A 270 -9.94 17.09 -29.57
CA ASP A 270 -10.36 18.31 -30.26
C ASP A 270 -9.23 18.91 -31.11
N ALA A 271 -7.98 18.83 -30.65
CA ALA A 271 -6.85 19.35 -31.40
C ALA A 271 -6.63 18.61 -32.73
N VAL A 272 -6.84 17.29 -32.75
CA VAL A 272 -6.70 16.48 -33.98
C VAL A 272 -8.00 16.51 -34.80
N LEU A 273 -9.14 16.23 -34.18
CA LEU A 273 -10.42 16.09 -34.90
C LEU A 273 -11.01 17.42 -35.35
N LYS A 274 -10.83 18.49 -34.58
CA LYS A 274 -11.45 19.80 -34.84
C LYS A 274 -10.43 20.91 -35.12
N GLY A 275 -9.16 20.69 -34.82
CA GLY A 275 -8.13 21.73 -34.94
C GLY A 275 -8.21 22.79 -33.86
N ASN A 276 -8.80 22.48 -32.69
CA ASN A 276 -8.99 23.40 -31.57
C ASN A 276 -8.23 22.92 -30.34
N PRO A 277 -7.41 23.74 -29.67
CA PRO A 277 -7.14 25.17 -29.94
C PRO A 277 -6.28 25.43 -31.19
N TYR A 278 -5.62 24.40 -31.71
CA TYR A 278 -4.88 24.42 -32.97
C TYR A 278 -4.64 22.97 -33.43
N PRO A 279 -4.36 22.73 -34.73
CA PRO A 279 -4.18 21.37 -35.24
C PRO A 279 -2.93 20.70 -34.67
N ILE A 280 -3.10 19.51 -34.11
CA ILE A 280 -2.01 18.54 -33.85
C ILE A 280 -2.02 17.52 -34.97
N ARG A 281 -0.86 17.31 -35.60
CA ARG A 281 -0.71 16.45 -36.80
C ARG A 281 0.20 15.26 -36.60
N GLY A 282 1.08 15.30 -35.60
CA GLY A 282 2.04 14.24 -35.31
C GLY A 282 1.92 13.77 -33.86
N LEU A 283 2.14 12.49 -33.62
CA LEU A 283 2.14 11.90 -32.27
C LEU A 283 3.23 10.84 -32.11
N ILE A 284 3.95 10.90 -30.99
CA ILE A 284 4.83 9.82 -30.54
C ILE A 284 4.15 9.14 -29.35
N LEU A 285 3.74 7.90 -29.55
CA LEU A 285 3.21 7.01 -28.51
C LEU A 285 4.37 6.24 -27.91
N HIS A 286 4.77 6.58 -26.68
CA HIS A 286 5.90 5.95 -26.00
C HIS A 286 5.40 5.18 -24.76
N GLY A 287 5.36 3.85 -24.86
CA GLY A 287 4.91 2.97 -23.77
C GLY A 287 3.48 3.26 -23.31
N ALA A 288 2.61 3.66 -24.25
CA ALA A 288 1.26 4.11 -23.99
C ALA A 288 0.27 3.45 -24.96
N SER A 289 -0.97 3.28 -24.50
CA SER A 289 -2.06 2.71 -25.30
C SER A 289 -3.30 3.58 -25.12
N LEU A 290 -3.68 4.33 -26.16
CA LEU A 290 -4.86 5.19 -26.12
C LEU A 290 -6.13 4.34 -26.23
N LEU A 291 -6.14 3.39 -27.16
CA LEU A 291 -7.31 2.55 -27.47
C LEU A 291 -7.75 1.65 -26.31
N THR A 292 -6.85 1.25 -25.42
CA THR A 292 -7.18 0.37 -24.29
C THR A 292 -7.27 1.09 -22.95
N SER A 293 -6.92 2.37 -22.87
CA SER A 293 -6.84 3.09 -21.58
C SER A 293 -7.89 4.18 -21.41
N TRP A 294 -8.38 4.75 -22.50
CA TRP A 294 -9.32 5.87 -22.44
C TRP A 294 -10.76 5.45 -22.75
N PRO A 295 -11.76 6.17 -22.20
CA PRO A 295 -13.14 6.00 -22.58
C PRO A 295 -13.39 6.16 -24.07
N GLN A 296 -14.38 5.42 -24.57
CA GLN A 296 -14.85 5.44 -25.95
C GLN A 296 -13.70 5.25 -26.96
N PRO A 297 -13.08 4.05 -27.01
CA PRO A 297 -11.97 3.74 -27.92
C PRO A 297 -12.19 4.14 -29.38
N GLY A 298 -13.44 4.13 -29.86
CA GLY A 298 -13.79 4.60 -31.21
C GLY A 298 -13.45 6.07 -31.49
N ILE A 299 -13.44 6.95 -30.48
CA ILE A 299 -12.98 8.34 -30.64
C ILE A 299 -11.47 8.37 -30.88
N TRP A 300 -10.71 7.65 -30.07
CA TRP A 300 -9.25 7.57 -30.17
C TRP A 300 -8.79 6.90 -31.46
N ARG A 301 -9.55 5.93 -31.98
CA ARG A 301 -9.31 5.37 -33.31
C ARG A 301 -9.36 6.44 -34.40
N ARG A 302 -10.40 7.29 -34.39
CA ARG A 302 -10.52 8.40 -35.34
C ARG A 302 -9.41 9.45 -35.16
N VAL A 303 -8.95 9.67 -33.92
CA VAL A 303 -7.78 10.52 -33.65
C VAL A 303 -6.55 9.94 -34.33
N LEU A 304 -6.25 8.66 -34.11
CA LEU A 304 -5.09 7.99 -34.70
C LEU A 304 -5.16 7.97 -36.24
N GLU A 305 -6.34 7.69 -36.82
CA GLU A 305 -6.56 7.69 -38.29
C GLU A 305 -6.38 9.06 -38.94
N LYS A 306 -6.58 10.15 -38.20
CA LYS A 306 -6.54 11.52 -38.73
C LYS A 306 -5.16 12.17 -38.61
N LEU A 307 -4.28 11.64 -37.77
CA LEU A 307 -2.91 12.16 -37.65
C LEU A 307 -2.16 11.95 -38.97
N ASP A 308 -1.35 12.94 -39.34
CA ASP A 308 -0.53 12.89 -40.56
C ASP A 308 0.74 12.03 -40.34
N PHE A 309 1.15 11.83 -39.09
CA PHE A 309 2.31 11.03 -38.72
C PHE A 309 2.23 10.45 -37.28
N VAL A 310 2.38 9.14 -37.13
CA VAL A 310 2.34 8.44 -35.85
C VAL A 310 3.55 7.54 -35.67
N VAL A 311 4.25 7.69 -34.55
CA VAL A 311 5.33 6.79 -34.13
C VAL A 311 4.90 6.04 -32.89
N CYS A 312 5.05 4.71 -32.89
CA CYS A 312 4.82 3.88 -31.72
C CYS A 312 6.13 3.26 -31.23
N ILE A 313 6.50 3.55 -29.99
CA ILE A 313 7.67 3.01 -29.29
C ILE A 313 7.15 2.16 -28.14
N ASP A 314 7.21 0.84 -28.30
CA ASP A 314 6.66 -0.09 -27.32
C ASP A 314 7.44 -1.40 -27.25
N ARG A 315 7.28 -2.09 -26.11
CA ARG A 315 7.88 -3.40 -25.82
C ARG A 315 7.02 -4.53 -26.37
N GLN A 316 5.72 -4.28 -26.55
CA GLN A 316 4.76 -5.25 -27.03
C GLN A 316 3.99 -4.68 -28.22
N ARG A 317 3.41 -5.56 -29.03
CA ARG A 317 2.51 -5.12 -30.10
C ARG A 317 1.21 -4.60 -29.48
N THR A 318 1.02 -3.29 -29.47
CA THR A 318 -0.22 -2.62 -29.03
C THR A 318 -1.24 -2.52 -30.17
N ALA A 319 -2.49 -2.23 -29.85
CA ALA A 319 -3.52 -1.95 -30.86
C ALA A 319 -3.22 -0.64 -31.60
N ASP A 320 -2.65 0.34 -30.90
CA ASP A 320 -2.28 1.66 -31.43
C ASP A 320 -1.18 1.55 -32.49
N ALA A 321 -0.26 0.58 -32.36
CA ALA A 321 0.80 0.34 -33.33
C ALA A 321 0.28 0.00 -34.74
N ALA A 322 -0.98 -0.44 -34.87
CA ALA A 322 -1.60 -0.68 -36.18
C ALA A 322 -1.87 0.61 -36.97
N PHE A 323 -1.87 1.77 -36.30
CA PHE A 323 -2.05 3.10 -36.90
C PHE A 323 -0.73 3.85 -37.06
N ALA A 324 0.40 3.26 -36.63
CA ALA A 324 1.69 3.92 -36.67
C ALA A 324 2.33 3.81 -38.06
N ASP A 325 2.90 4.92 -38.54
CA ASP A 325 3.79 4.93 -39.70
C ASP A 325 5.13 4.26 -39.38
N ILE A 326 5.57 4.39 -38.12
CA ILE A 326 6.81 3.79 -37.63
C ILE A 326 6.54 3.09 -36.30
N VAL A 327 6.91 1.81 -36.22
CA VAL A 327 6.97 1.06 -34.96
C VAL A 327 8.43 0.83 -34.61
N LEU A 328 8.85 1.25 -33.42
CA LEU A 328 10.20 1.07 -32.90
C LEU A 328 10.18 0.12 -31.69
N PRO A 329 10.85 -1.04 -31.76
CA PRO A 329 10.87 -2.00 -30.66
C PRO A 329 11.70 -1.47 -29.48
N ALA A 330 11.07 -1.34 -28.32
CA ALA A 330 11.71 -0.98 -27.07
C ALA A 330 12.13 -2.21 -26.27
N THR A 331 13.28 -2.14 -25.60
CA THR A 331 13.72 -3.18 -24.66
C THR A 331 12.90 -3.19 -23.38
N THR A 332 12.72 -4.38 -22.83
CA THR A 332 12.29 -4.64 -21.45
C THR A 332 13.37 -4.23 -20.44
N MET A 333 12.99 -4.19 -19.16
CA MET A 333 13.91 -3.85 -18.07
C MET A 333 14.99 -4.91 -17.83
N PHE A 334 14.87 -6.10 -18.41
CA PHE A 334 15.86 -7.18 -18.29
C PHE A 334 16.98 -7.08 -19.34
N GLU A 335 16.81 -6.23 -20.34
CA GLU A 335 17.69 -6.11 -21.51
C GLU A 335 18.60 -4.87 -21.47
N ILE A 336 18.57 -4.10 -20.39
CA ILE A 336 19.28 -2.81 -20.28
C ILE A 336 19.96 -2.66 -18.93
N ASN A 337 21.01 -1.84 -18.90
CA ASN A 337 21.52 -1.29 -17.65
C ASN A 337 20.76 0.00 -17.31
N SER A 338 20.34 0.13 -16.06
CA SER A 338 19.57 1.28 -15.59
C SER A 338 19.73 1.47 -14.07
N TYR A 339 18.85 2.23 -13.44
CA TYR A 339 18.87 2.47 -12.00
C TYR A 339 17.46 2.53 -11.43
N MET A 340 17.38 2.39 -10.10
CA MET A 340 16.20 2.69 -9.29
C MET A 340 16.61 3.52 -8.08
N ALA A 341 15.76 4.43 -7.66
CA ALA A 341 15.91 5.16 -6.41
C ALA A 341 14.68 4.94 -5.54
N TYR A 342 14.88 4.54 -4.28
CA TYR A 342 13.81 4.26 -3.31
C TYR A 342 14.15 4.92 -1.99
N GLY A 343 13.41 5.96 -1.61
CA GLY A 343 13.76 6.78 -0.45
C GLY A 343 15.24 7.18 -0.51
N PRO A 344 16.06 6.85 0.50
CA PRO A 344 17.46 7.23 0.56
C PRO A 344 18.41 6.33 -0.24
N VAL A 345 17.89 5.31 -0.94
CA VAL A 345 18.70 4.27 -1.61
C VAL A 345 18.75 4.50 -3.11
N PHE A 346 19.93 4.35 -3.70
CA PHE A 346 20.14 4.21 -5.13
C PHE A 346 20.66 2.81 -5.44
N ARG A 347 20.09 2.18 -6.47
CA ARG A 347 20.45 0.83 -6.90
C ARG A 347 20.60 0.75 -8.42
N LEU A 348 21.70 0.19 -8.88
CA LEU A 348 21.89 -0.19 -10.27
C LEU A 348 20.97 -1.37 -10.63
N ARG A 349 20.37 -1.29 -11.80
CA ARG A 349 19.73 -2.42 -12.48
C ARG A 349 20.69 -2.88 -13.54
N GLU A 350 21.21 -4.09 -13.39
CA GLU A 350 22.09 -4.72 -14.36
C GLU A 350 21.28 -5.35 -15.48
N GLN A 351 21.86 -5.43 -16.67
CA GLN A 351 21.32 -6.18 -17.79
C GLN A 351 21.38 -7.70 -17.50
N LEU A 352 20.26 -8.41 -17.65
CA LEU A 352 20.19 -9.86 -17.45
C LEU A 352 20.34 -10.65 -18.76
N VAL A 353 19.84 -10.10 -19.87
CA VAL A 353 19.87 -10.71 -21.19
C VAL A 353 20.21 -9.68 -22.26
N GLU A 354 20.72 -10.11 -23.41
CA GLU A 354 20.90 -9.23 -24.56
C GLU A 354 19.54 -8.77 -25.13
N PRO A 355 19.44 -7.55 -25.69
CA PRO A 355 18.24 -7.10 -26.39
C PRO A 355 17.81 -8.12 -27.45
N VAL A 356 16.53 -8.46 -27.44
CA VAL A 356 15.95 -9.41 -28.38
C VAL A 356 15.70 -8.73 -29.73
N GLY A 357 16.25 -9.32 -30.79
CA GLY A 357 16.10 -8.81 -32.15
C GLY A 357 16.80 -7.47 -32.34
N GLU A 358 16.07 -6.47 -32.82
CA GLU A 358 16.57 -5.09 -33.01
C GLU A 358 16.05 -4.12 -31.93
N ALA A 359 15.52 -4.65 -30.82
CA ALA A 359 15.03 -3.84 -29.72
C ALA A 359 16.13 -2.92 -29.17
N ARG A 360 15.77 -1.69 -28.81
CA ARG A 360 16.68 -0.70 -28.20
C ARG A 360 16.10 -0.13 -26.93
N ASN A 361 17.00 0.34 -26.05
CA ASN A 361 16.62 1.11 -24.87
C ASN A 361 15.73 2.29 -25.25
N ASP A 362 14.54 2.34 -24.66
CA ASP A 362 13.51 3.32 -24.97
C ASP A 362 13.93 4.76 -24.66
N TYR A 363 14.73 4.94 -23.61
CA TYR A 363 15.43 6.19 -23.35
C TYR A 363 16.36 6.58 -24.51
N LEU A 364 17.18 5.66 -24.99
CA LEU A 364 18.15 5.94 -26.05
C LEU A 364 17.49 6.20 -27.42
N ILE A 365 16.32 5.61 -27.70
CA ILE A 365 15.53 5.94 -28.88
C ILE A 365 15.20 7.45 -28.88
N MET A 366 14.73 7.97 -27.75
CA MET A 366 14.41 9.39 -27.59
C MET A 366 15.67 10.28 -27.57
N ALA A 367 16.77 9.83 -26.96
CA ALA A 367 18.03 10.57 -26.93
C ALA A 367 18.61 10.74 -28.34
N GLN A 368 18.54 9.69 -29.16
CA GLN A 368 18.99 9.69 -30.55
C GLN A 368 18.08 10.52 -31.47
N LEU A 369 16.78 10.61 -31.15
CA LEU A 369 15.87 11.54 -31.80
C LEU A 369 16.30 12.99 -31.52
N ALA A 370 16.56 13.35 -30.25
CA ALA A 370 17.07 14.66 -29.89
C ALA A 370 18.39 15.00 -30.63
N GLY A 371 19.30 14.03 -30.76
CA GLY A 371 20.53 14.18 -31.55
C GLY A 371 20.27 14.50 -33.02
N ARG A 372 19.28 13.86 -33.65
CA ARG A 372 18.88 14.13 -35.04
C ARG A 372 18.18 15.48 -35.21
N LEU A 373 17.51 15.95 -34.17
CA LEU A 373 16.85 17.26 -34.15
C LEU A 373 17.81 18.41 -33.79
N GLY A 374 19.08 18.12 -33.50
CA GLY A 374 20.14 19.11 -33.33
C GLY A 374 20.40 19.57 -31.90
N TYR A 375 19.84 18.89 -30.89
CA TYR A 375 19.99 19.24 -29.47
C TYR A 375 20.26 18.00 -28.59
N GLY A 376 20.92 17.00 -29.16
CA GLY A 376 21.25 15.75 -28.45
C GLY A 376 22.22 15.93 -27.29
N ASP A 377 23.00 17.00 -27.27
CA ASP A 377 23.91 17.38 -26.19
C ASP A 377 23.20 17.65 -24.85
N LEU A 378 21.89 17.94 -24.89
CA LEU A 378 21.06 18.10 -23.69
C LEU A 378 20.81 16.78 -22.94
N TYR A 379 21.02 15.62 -23.58
CA TYR A 379 20.65 14.31 -23.02
C TYR A 379 21.80 13.31 -23.15
N PRO A 380 22.07 12.50 -22.11
CA PRO A 380 22.99 11.38 -22.21
C PRO A 380 22.68 10.45 -23.42
N GLN A 381 23.71 10.16 -24.21
CA GLN A 381 23.57 9.40 -25.46
C GLN A 381 23.92 7.90 -25.33
N THR A 382 24.25 7.43 -24.12
CA THR A 382 24.55 6.02 -23.81
C THR A 382 24.04 5.68 -22.40
N GLU A 383 23.84 4.38 -22.10
CA GLU A 383 23.43 3.92 -20.77
C GLU A 383 24.48 4.30 -19.70
N GLU A 384 25.77 4.14 -20.02
CA GLU A 384 26.87 4.53 -19.12
C GLU A 384 26.86 6.04 -18.82
N ALA A 385 26.68 6.87 -19.85
CA ALA A 385 26.58 8.32 -19.67
C ALA A 385 25.34 8.70 -18.85
N LEU A 386 24.22 8.01 -19.06
CA LEU A 386 23.01 8.21 -18.26
C LEU A 386 23.26 7.90 -16.79
N LEU A 387 23.85 6.74 -16.48
CA LEU A 387 24.16 6.34 -15.11
C LEU A 387 25.13 7.30 -14.41
N ARG A 388 26.13 7.81 -15.14
CA ARG A 388 27.05 8.83 -14.60
C ARG A 388 26.31 10.15 -14.36
N PHE A 389 25.51 10.58 -15.33
CA PHE A 389 24.74 11.82 -15.25
C PHE A 389 23.82 11.86 -14.03
N VAL A 390 23.01 10.81 -13.80
CA VAL A 390 22.03 10.78 -12.70
C VAL A 390 22.64 10.81 -11.30
N LEU A 391 23.90 10.40 -11.18
CA LEU A 391 24.67 10.39 -9.94
C LEU A 391 25.40 11.72 -9.69
N GLU A 392 25.48 12.63 -10.66
CA GLU A 392 26.12 13.94 -10.45
C GLU A 392 25.45 14.72 -9.31
N GLY A 393 26.26 15.26 -8.40
CA GLY A 393 25.76 15.96 -7.21
C GLY A 393 25.19 15.05 -6.11
N SER A 394 25.17 13.73 -6.29
CA SER A 394 24.68 12.80 -5.26
C SER A 394 25.70 12.49 -4.15
N GLY A 395 26.96 12.83 -4.37
CA GLY A 395 28.08 12.43 -3.50
C GLY A 395 28.65 11.04 -3.82
N PHE A 396 28.11 10.34 -4.82
CA PHE A 396 28.60 9.05 -5.29
C PHE A 396 28.94 9.11 -6.78
N THR A 397 29.98 8.37 -7.18
CA THR A 397 30.32 8.09 -8.58
C THR A 397 29.83 6.70 -8.99
N LEU A 398 29.58 6.49 -10.29
CA LEU A 398 29.17 5.18 -10.80
C LEU A 398 30.16 4.05 -10.44
N ASP A 399 31.45 4.36 -10.45
CA ASP A 399 32.50 3.38 -10.16
C ASP A 399 32.53 3.00 -8.66
N GLU A 400 32.25 3.94 -7.76
CA GLU A 400 32.06 3.65 -6.33
C GLU A 400 30.82 2.78 -6.08
N VAL A 401 29.70 3.09 -6.73
CA VAL A 401 28.45 2.32 -6.62
C VAL A 401 28.68 0.88 -7.08
N ARG A 402 29.36 0.67 -8.21
CA ARG A 402 29.73 -0.67 -8.70
C ARG A 402 30.64 -1.40 -7.73
N LYS A 403 31.66 -0.72 -7.18
CA LYS A 403 32.63 -1.32 -6.24
C LYS A 403 31.98 -1.88 -4.98
N VAL A 404 30.88 -1.29 -4.51
CA VAL A 404 30.14 -1.75 -3.33
C VAL A 404 28.96 -2.69 -3.65
N GLY A 405 28.88 -3.21 -4.87
CA GLY A 405 27.86 -4.18 -5.27
C GLY A 405 26.57 -3.55 -5.82
N GLY A 406 26.65 -2.33 -6.36
CA GLY A 406 25.57 -1.71 -7.13
C GLY A 406 24.49 -1.00 -6.31
N THR A 407 24.61 -0.94 -4.98
CA THR A 407 23.66 -0.22 -4.11
C THR A 407 24.39 0.72 -3.17
N VAL A 408 23.95 1.97 -3.11
CA VAL A 408 24.42 2.97 -2.13
C VAL A 408 23.23 3.63 -1.44
N GLN A 409 23.47 4.21 -0.28
CA GLN A 409 22.45 4.87 0.51
C GLN A 409 23.01 6.16 1.12
N ILE A 410 22.22 7.22 1.09
CA ILE A 410 22.53 8.45 1.84
C ILE A 410 22.09 8.31 3.30
N PRO A 411 22.79 8.98 4.24
CA PRO A 411 22.32 9.06 5.62
C PRO A 411 20.89 9.60 5.67
N SER A 412 19.99 8.87 6.34
CA SER A 412 18.62 9.30 6.51
C SER A 412 18.47 10.03 7.85
N PRO A 413 17.75 11.16 7.89
CA PRO A 413 17.46 11.83 9.15
C PRO A 413 16.66 10.90 10.07
N LEU A 414 16.84 11.05 11.38
CA LEU A 414 16.03 10.35 12.36
C LEU A 414 14.55 10.72 12.14
N ALA A 415 13.67 9.71 12.24
CA ALA A 415 12.25 9.92 12.06
C ALA A 415 11.72 10.86 13.16
N GLU A 416 11.09 11.95 12.73
CA GLU A 416 10.40 12.89 13.61
C GLU A 416 8.93 12.98 13.22
N TYR A 417 8.08 13.12 14.23
CA TYR A 417 6.63 13.34 14.11
C TYR A 417 6.26 14.79 14.44
N ARG A 418 5.03 15.19 14.08
CA ARG A 418 4.48 16.54 14.22
C ARG A 418 5.39 17.61 13.63
N LYS A 419 5.88 17.35 12.43
CA LYS A 419 6.85 18.23 11.75
C LYS A 419 6.28 19.58 11.39
N TRP A 420 4.96 19.67 11.23
CA TRP A 420 4.26 20.94 11.07
C TRP A 420 4.39 21.81 12.33
N GLU A 421 4.40 21.27 13.55
CA GLU A 421 4.66 22.06 14.77
C GLU A 421 6.13 22.52 14.87
N LYS A 422 7.05 21.69 14.38
CA LYS A 422 8.50 21.85 14.56
C LYS A 422 9.20 22.63 13.45
N GLY A 423 8.46 23.00 12.39
CA GLY A 423 9.02 23.66 11.21
C GLY A 423 9.81 22.76 10.27
N GLY A 424 9.59 21.44 10.35
CA GLY A 424 10.27 20.45 9.50
C GLY A 424 9.69 20.30 8.09
N LEU A 425 8.51 20.89 7.81
CA LEU A 425 7.85 20.75 6.51
C LEU A 425 8.17 21.89 5.54
N ARG A 426 8.21 23.13 6.02
CA ARG A 426 8.28 24.33 5.18
C ARG A 426 9.70 24.62 4.69
N PRO A 427 9.87 25.16 3.48
CA PRO A 427 11.16 25.62 2.99
C PRO A 427 11.88 26.63 3.88
N ASP A 428 11.13 27.52 4.51
CA ASP A 428 11.62 28.59 5.39
C ASP A 428 11.92 28.13 6.82
N GLY A 429 11.69 26.86 7.15
CA GLY A 429 11.91 26.29 8.48
C GLY A 429 10.94 26.77 9.55
N LYS A 430 9.89 27.52 9.20
CA LYS A 430 8.88 27.95 10.16
C LYS A 430 7.88 26.82 10.43
N PRO A 431 7.27 26.77 11.63
CA PRO A 431 6.12 25.91 11.88
C PRO A 431 4.98 26.16 10.88
N GLY A 432 4.30 25.09 10.49
CA GLY A 432 3.16 25.08 9.59
C GLY A 432 3.31 24.10 8.43
N PHE A 433 2.39 24.24 7.48
CA PHE A 433 2.33 23.47 6.24
C PHE A 433 2.89 24.29 5.07
N ASP A 434 3.30 23.59 4.01
CA ASP A 434 3.79 24.22 2.76
C ASP A 434 2.61 24.62 1.85
N THR A 435 1.63 25.27 2.45
CA THR A 435 0.41 25.81 1.82
C THR A 435 0.48 27.34 1.79
N PRO A 436 -0.31 28.01 0.93
CA PRO A 436 -0.34 29.47 0.89
C PRO A 436 -0.62 30.15 2.24
N SER A 437 -1.57 29.61 3.03
CA SER A 437 -1.86 30.10 4.39
C SER A 437 -0.82 29.71 5.44
N GLY A 438 0.03 28.72 5.15
CA GLY A 438 0.90 28.08 6.13
C GLY A 438 0.20 27.12 7.09
N LYS A 439 -1.09 26.87 6.90
CA LYS A 439 -1.95 25.99 7.71
C LYS A 439 -2.50 24.83 6.86
N PHE A 440 -3.07 23.83 7.51
CA PHE A 440 -3.86 22.80 6.84
C PHE A 440 -5.12 23.45 6.26
N GLU A 441 -5.26 23.43 4.95
CA GLU A 441 -6.33 24.09 4.21
C GLU A 441 -7.50 23.14 3.97
N ILE A 442 -8.46 23.13 4.90
CA ILE A 442 -9.77 22.50 4.69
C ILE A 442 -10.49 23.28 3.58
N ARG A 443 -10.49 24.60 3.67
CA ARG A 443 -10.82 25.50 2.56
C ARG A 443 -9.54 25.83 1.79
N SER A 444 -9.41 25.32 0.58
CA SER A 444 -8.20 25.53 -0.24
C SER A 444 -8.24 26.88 -0.95
N SER A 445 -7.24 27.70 -0.64
CA SER A 445 -6.99 28.97 -1.33
C SER A 445 -6.58 28.77 -2.80
N LEU A 446 -5.84 27.69 -3.10
CA LEU A 446 -5.42 27.41 -4.47
C LEU A 446 -6.58 26.95 -5.36
N LEU A 447 -7.52 26.15 -4.82
CA LEU A 447 -8.73 25.81 -5.59
C LEU A 447 -9.56 27.05 -5.85
N GLU A 448 -9.71 27.92 -4.86
CA GLU A 448 -10.44 29.19 -5.00
C GLU A 448 -9.79 30.13 -6.04
N GLU A 449 -8.45 30.24 -6.05
CA GLU A 449 -7.70 31.02 -7.06
C GLU A 449 -7.99 30.54 -8.49
N TYR A 450 -8.13 29.24 -8.67
CA TYR A 450 -8.44 28.62 -9.97
C TYR A 450 -9.95 28.53 -10.25
N GLY A 451 -10.81 29.08 -9.38
CA GLY A 451 -12.26 29.15 -9.56
C GLY A 451 -13.01 27.85 -9.25
N TYR A 452 -12.38 26.89 -8.57
CA TYR A 452 -13.00 25.64 -8.15
C TYR A 452 -13.59 25.74 -6.74
N GLU A 453 -14.47 24.80 -6.39
CA GLU A 453 -15.02 24.67 -5.03
C GLU A 453 -13.87 24.41 -4.03
N PRO A 454 -13.66 25.30 -3.03
CA PRO A 454 -12.51 25.20 -2.14
C PRO A 454 -12.72 24.26 -0.94
N LEU A 455 -13.96 23.95 -0.55
CA LEU A 455 -14.25 22.96 0.50
C LEU A 455 -14.34 21.54 -0.07
N PRO A 456 -14.08 20.49 0.72
CA PRO A 456 -14.21 19.09 0.29
C PRO A 456 -15.67 18.67 0.15
N LYS A 457 -16.42 19.33 -0.75
CA LYS A 457 -17.85 19.05 -0.96
C LYS A 457 -18.06 17.76 -1.73
N TYR A 458 -19.04 16.99 -1.29
CA TYR A 458 -19.51 15.82 -2.00
C TYR A 458 -20.36 16.22 -3.20
N THR A 459 -20.03 15.65 -4.36
CA THR A 459 -20.86 15.71 -5.56
C THR A 459 -21.34 14.30 -5.89
N GLU A 460 -22.66 14.10 -5.93
CA GLU A 460 -23.24 12.84 -6.41
C GLU A 460 -22.77 12.58 -7.84
N PRO A 461 -22.37 11.33 -8.19
CA PRO A 461 -22.00 10.99 -9.55
C PRO A 461 -23.07 11.45 -10.54
N THR A 462 -22.66 12.07 -11.66
CA THR A 462 -23.62 12.61 -12.65
C THR A 462 -24.52 11.52 -13.21
N GLU A 463 -23.96 10.32 -13.38
CA GLU A 463 -24.68 9.09 -13.69
C GLU A 463 -24.84 8.22 -12.42
N GLY A 464 -25.19 8.84 -11.30
CA GLY A 464 -25.59 8.15 -10.08
C GLY A 464 -27.11 7.96 -10.04
N PRO A 465 -27.62 6.95 -9.33
CA PRO A 465 -29.07 6.75 -9.19
C PRO A 465 -29.82 7.93 -8.56
N LEU A 466 -29.14 8.77 -7.75
CA LEU A 466 -29.76 9.95 -7.14
C LEU A 466 -29.77 11.16 -8.09
N ALA A 467 -28.71 11.35 -8.90
CA ALA A 467 -28.61 12.46 -9.85
C ALA A 467 -29.35 12.19 -11.18
N ALA A 468 -29.43 10.92 -11.61
CA ALA A 468 -30.01 10.50 -12.89
C ALA A 468 -31.07 9.40 -12.73
N PRO A 469 -32.18 9.65 -11.99
CA PRO A 469 -33.18 8.62 -11.67
C PRO A 469 -33.88 8.02 -12.90
N GLU A 470 -34.07 8.79 -13.98
CA GLU A 470 -34.65 8.28 -15.22
C GLU A 470 -33.68 7.35 -15.97
N LEU A 471 -32.38 7.66 -15.94
CA LEU A 471 -31.37 6.76 -16.49
C LEU A 471 -31.28 5.48 -15.67
N ALA A 472 -31.37 5.58 -14.33
CA ALA A 472 -31.37 4.45 -13.41
C ALA A 472 -32.56 3.50 -13.58
N ARG A 473 -33.70 3.97 -14.08
CA ARG A 473 -34.81 3.07 -14.47
C ARG A 473 -34.46 2.17 -15.65
N THR A 474 -33.62 2.66 -16.56
CA THR A 474 -33.18 1.91 -17.75
C THR A 474 -31.94 1.07 -17.45
N PHE A 475 -31.02 1.61 -16.65
CA PHE A 475 -29.74 1.03 -16.28
C PHE A 475 -29.63 1.02 -14.74
N PRO A 476 -30.24 0.02 -14.07
CA PRO A 476 -30.44 0.04 -12.62
C PRO A 476 -29.20 -0.32 -11.78
N LEU A 477 -28.09 -0.73 -12.39
CA LEU A 477 -26.88 -1.14 -11.69
C LEU A 477 -25.78 -0.09 -11.83
N ILE A 478 -25.03 0.14 -10.75
CA ILE A 478 -23.85 0.98 -10.79
C ILE A 478 -22.68 0.19 -11.38
N PHE A 479 -22.14 0.71 -12.46
CA PHE A 479 -21.02 0.17 -13.20
C PHE A 479 -19.68 0.67 -12.64
N ASN A 480 -18.80 -0.29 -12.39
CA ASN A 480 -17.38 -0.06 -12.13
C ASN A 480 -16.51 -0.77 -13.14
N SER A 481 -15.45 -0.08 -13.55
CA SER A 481 -14.34 -0.64 -14.32
C SER A 481 -13.02 -0.34 -13.63
N GLY A 482 -12.48 -1.35 -12.95
CA GLY A 482 -11.23 -1.20 -12.21
C GLY A 482 -10.71 -2.46 -11.54
N ALA A 483 -11.45 -3.58 -11.55
CA ALA A 483 -10.95 -4.87 -11.12
C ALA A 483 -9.77 -5.30 -11.99
N ARG A 484 -8.60 -5.32 -11.37
CA ARG A 484 -7.37 -5.85 -11.95
C ARG A 484 -7.24 -7.31 -11.55
N PRO A 485 -7.11 -8.23 -12.51
CA PRO A 485 -6.69 -9.58 -12.18
C PRO A 485 -5.19 -9.58 -11.82
N ASP A 486 -4.76 -10.62 -11.11
CA ASP A 486 -3.37 -10.90 -10.76
C ASP A 486 -2.51 -11.37 -11.95
N THR A 487 -3.17 -11.72 -13.06
CA THR A 487 -2.54 -12.29 -14.26
C THR A 487 -2.05 -11.27 -15.28
N ASP A 488 -2.47 -10.01 -15.19
CA ASP A 488 -2.14 -8.99 -16.18
C ASP A 488 -1.80 -7.63 -15.56
N PHE A 489 -1.33 -6.71 -16.42
CA PHE A 489 -1.11 -5.33 -16.03
C PHE A 489 -1.72 -4.41 -17.09
N ARG A 490 -2.95 -3.96 -16.84
CA ARG A 490 -3.75 -3.22 -17.83
C ARG A 490 -3.97 -4.10 -19.07
N SER A 491 -3.55 -3.65 -20.25
CA SER A 491 -3.60 -4.44 -21.49
C SER A 491 -2.30 -5.19 -21.79
N GLN A 492 -1.33 -5.17 -20.88
CA GLN A 492 -0.07 -5.90 -21.02
C GLN A 492 -0.22 -7.35 -20.54
N HIS A 493 0.68 -8.21 -20.99
CA HIS A 493 0.78 -9.62 -20.58
C HIS A 493 -0.31 -10.55 -21.14
N HIS A 494 -1.32 -10.04 -21.84
CA HIS A 494 -2.27 -10.86 -22.61
C HIS A 494 -1.60 -11.63 -23.77
N GLY A 495 -0.33 -11.36 -24.09
CA GLY A 495 0.45 -12.21 -25.01
C GLY A 495 1.07 -13.45 -24.35
N ILE A 496 1.07 -13.55 -23.02
CA ILE A 496 1.79 -14.57 -22.27
C ILE A 496 0.83 -15.70 -21.91
N ALA A 497 0.87 -16.79 -22.69
CA ALA A 497 -0.06 -17.91 -22.56
C ALA A 497 -0.09 -18.56 -21.15
N GLY A 498 1.03 -18.52 -20.42
CA GLY A 498 1.09 -19.03 -19.05
C GLY A 498 0.24 -18.25 -18.05
N LEU A 499 0.18 -16.92 -18.19
CA LEU A 499 -0.58 -16.04 -17.28
C LEU A 499 -2.09 -16.09 -17.58
N LEU A 500 -2.46 -16.25 -18.84
CA LEU A 500 -3.86 -16.25 -19.27
C LEU A 500 -4.62 -17.56 -19.01
N ARG A 501 -3.93 -18.61 -18.53
CA ARG A 501 -4.58 -19.89 -18.21
C ARG A 501 -5.69 -19.70 -17.17
N ASP A 502 -5.48 -18.81 -16.22
CA ASP A 502 -6.36 -18.60 -15.08
C ASP A 502 -7.40 -17.50 -15.33
N ASN A 503 -7.18 -16.64 -16.33
CA ASN A 503 -8.12 -15.59 -16.73
C ASN A 503 -8.23 -15.47 -18.27
N PRO A 504 -8.78 -16.48 -18.96
CA PRO A 504 -8.81 -16.53 -20.43
C PRO A 504 -9.77 -15.50 -21.06
N GLU A 505 -10.70 -14.95 -20.27
CA GLU A 505 -11.73 -14.02 -20.73
C GLU A 505 -12.01 -12.95 -19.65
N PRO A 506 -12.34 -11.71 -20.04
CA PRO A 506 -12.80 -10.69 -19.10
C PRO A 506 -14.06 -11.12 -18.35
N THR A 507 -14.15 -10.75 -17.07
CA THR A 507 -15.29 -11.11 -16.22
C THR A 507 -16.02 -9.89 -15.65
N VAL A 508 -17.30 -10.09 -15.31
CA VAL A 508 -18.11 -9.12 -14.54
C VAL A 508 -18.58 -9.78 -13.24
N HIS A 509 -18.34 -9.10 -12.13
CA HIS A 509 -18.78 -9.51 -10.80
C HIS A 509 -20.16 -8.94 -10.52
N VAL A 510 -21.12 -9.81 -10.22
CA VAL A 510 -22.53 -9.47 -9.98
C VAL A 510 -22.97 -10.06 -8.63
N ASN A 511 -23.71 -9.28 -7.85
CA ASN A 511 -24.30 -9.74 -6.59
C ASN A 511 -25.28 -10.92 -6.83
N VAL A 512 -25.43 -11.84 -5.87
CA VAL A 512 -26.33 -13.00 -6.05
C VAL A 512 -27.79 -12.60 -6.25
N ARG A 513 -28.27 -11.54 -5.59
CA ARG A 513 -29.66 -11.08 -5.67
C ARG A 513 -29.93 -10.39 -7.00
N ASP A 514 -28.97 -9.59 -7.45
CA ASP A 514 -29.03 -8.96 -8.78
C ASP A 514 -29.01 -10.00 -9.90
N ALA A 515 -28.18 -11.03 -9.75
CA ALA A 515 -28.09 -12.13 -10.71
C ALA A 515 -29.38 -12.98 -10.72
N GLN A 516 -29.94 -13.29 -9.54
CA GLN A 516 -31.21 -14.02 -9.41
C GLN A 516 -32.36 -13.30 -10.11
N THR A 517 -32.50 -11.99 -9.86
CA THR A 517 -33.54 -11.15 -10.49
C THR A 517 -33.43 -11.13 -12.01
N ARG A 518 -32.22 -11.30 -12.55
CA ARG A 518 -31.91 -11.29 -13.99
C ARG A 518 -31.76 -12.68 -14.62
N GLY A 519 -31.96 -13.75 -13.86
CA GLY A 519 -31.80 -15.12 -14.35
C GLY A 519 -30.38 -15.48 -14.82
N ILE A 520 -29.37 -14.86 -14.21
CA ILE A 520 -27.94 -15.05 -14.49
C ILE A 520 -27.35 -16.07 -13.52
N ARG A 521 -26.55 -17.01 -14.03
CA ARG A 521 -25.77 -17.96 -13.25
C ARG A 521 -24.28 -17.69 -13.41
N ALA A 522 -23.49 -18.16 -12.44
CA ALA A 522 -22.03 -18.12 -12.55
C ALA A 522 -21.56 -18.87 -13.81
N GLY A 523 -20.68 -18.24 -14.60
CA GLY A 523 -20.16 -18.78 -15.85
C GLY A 523 -21.00 -18.46 -17.10
N ASP A 524 -22.20 -17.92 -16.94
CA ASP A 524 -23.00 -17.47 -18.09
C ASP A 524 -22.24 -16.38 -18.86
N LEU A 525 -22.45 -16.38 -20.17
CA LEU A 525 -22.03 -15.25 -20.98
C LEU A 525 -23.10 -14.17 -20.86
N VAL A 526 -22.69 -12.99 -20.39
CA VAL A 526 -23.56 -11.84 -20.19
C VAL A 526 -23.04 -10.67 -20.99
N GLU A 527 -23.89 -9.69 -21.21
CA GLU A 527 -23.57 -8.42 -21.82
C GLU A 527 -23.84 -7.31 -20.82
N VAL A 528 -22.84 -6.50 -20.53
CA VAL A 528 -22.98 -5.29 -19.71
C VAL A 528 -23.29 -4.14 -20.66
N ARG A 529 -24.41 -3.47 -20.43
CA ARG A 529 -24.98 -2.45 -21.31
C ARG A 529 -25.03 -1.12 -20.61
N THR A 530 -24.63 -0.07 -21.30
CA THR A 530 -24.76 1.32 -20.85
C THR A 530 -25.46 2.15 -21.92
N SER A 531 -25.68 3.44 -21.67
CA SER A 531 -26.19 4.37 -22.70
C SER A 531 -25.29 4.48 -23.93
N ARG A 532 -24.01 4.09 -23.81
CA ARG A 532 -22.98 4.23 -24.85
C ARG A 532 -22.83 3.00 -25.73
N GLY A 533 -23.04 1.82 -25.15
CA GLY A 533 -22.71 0.56 -25.82
C GLY A 533 -22.89 -0.65 -24.93
N ALA A 534 -22.45 -1.79 -25.45
CA ALA A 534 -22.64 -3.08 -24.83
C ALA A 534 -21.41 -3.97 -25.06
N VAL A 535 -20.91 -4.61 -24.01
CA VAL A 535 -19.69 -5.41 -24.05
C VAL A 535 -19.93 -6.77 -23.38
N PRO A 536 -19.53 -7.89 -24.01
CA PRO A 536 -19.67 -9.20 -23.40
C PRO A 536 -18.67 -9.42 -22.25
N PHE A 537 -19.10 -10.16 -21.23
CA PHE A 537 -18.28 -10.61 -20.11
C PHE A 537 -18.71 -11.99 -19.66
N ARG A 538 -17.80 -12.68 -18.99
CA ARG A 538 -18.13 -13.90 -18.25
C ARG A 538 -18.66 -13.54 -16.85
N ALA A 539 -19.86 -14.00 -16.49
CA ALA A 539 -20.46 -13.68 -15.19
C ALA A 539 -19.77 -14.41 -14.03
N ARG A 540 -19.34 -13.66 -13.02
CA ARG A 540 -18.97 -14.14 -11.68
C ARG A 540 -20.06 -13.69 -10.71
N VAL A 541 -20.70 -14.65 -10.03
CA VAL A 541 -21.85 -14.37 -9.15
C VAL A 541 -21.51 -14.74 -7.70
N SER A 542 -21.62 -13.79 -6.77
CA SER A 542 -21.40 -14.01 -5.33
C SER A 542 -21.90 -12.83 -4.48
N ASP A 543 -21.96 -12.99 -3.16
CA ASP A 543 -22.25 -11.90 -2.21
C ASP A 543 -21.05 -11.00 -1.88
N GLY A 544 -19.89 -11.23 -2.52
CA GLY A 544 -18.67 -10.43 -2.34
C GLY A 544 -18.67 -9.07 -3.04
N ILE A 545 -19.84 -8.55 -3.40
CA ILE A 545 -20.04 -7.22 -3.98
C ILE A 545 -21.38 -6.66 -3.52
N VAL A 546 -21.45 -5.35 -3.26
CA VAL A 546 -22.67 -4.67 -2.82
C VAL A 546 -23.81 -4.85 -3.84
N GLU A 547 -25.02 -5.06 -3.34
CA GLU A 547 -26.24 -5.12 -4.16
C GLU A 547 -26.44 -3.80 -4.91
N GLY A 548 -26.88 -3.88 -6.17
CA GLY A 548 -27.06 -2.72 -7.05
C GLY A 548 -25.76 -2.24 -7.71
N ALA A 549 -24.63 -2.93 -7.54
CA ALA A 549 -23.38 -2.61 -8.23
C ALA A 549 -22.78 -3.82 -8.94
N VAL A 550 -22.01 -3.55 -9.99
CA VAL A 550 -21.19 -4.53 -10.71
C VAL A 550 -19.77 -4.03 -10.87
N GLU A 551 -18.84 -4.96 -10.98
CA GLU A 551 -17.43 -4.65 -11.25
C GLU A 551 -16.96 -5.47 -12.45
N CYS A 552 -16.55 -4.78 -13.51
CA CYS A 552 -15.98 -5.39 -14.70
C CYS A 552 -14.45 -5.39 -14.61
N ASN A 553 -13.82 -6.45 -15.10
CA ASN A 553 -12.38 -6.40 -15.32
C ASN A 553 -12.04 -5.24 -16.24
N MET A 554 -11.04 -4.47 -15.84
CA MET A 554 -10.54 -3.42 -16.71
C MET A 554 -9.66 -4.01 -17.80
N GLY A 555 -9.75 -3.44 -19.00
CA GLY A 555 -8.92 -3.78 -20.15
C GLY A 555 -9.77 -4.23 -21.32
N GLY A 556 -9.20 -5.13 -22.13
CA GLY A 556 -9.75 -5.52 -23.41
C GLY A 556 -9.28 -4.60 -24.55
N GLY A 557 -9.53 -5.01 -25.79
CA GLY A 557 -9.04 -4.27 -26.97
C GLY A 557 -7.55 -4.48 -27.27
N ALA A 558 -6.90 -5.46 -26.62
CA ALA A 558 -5.48 -5.75 -26.85
C ALA A 558 -5.24 -6.32 -28.27
N ALA A 559 -4.05 -6.09 -28.83
CA ALA A 559 -3.71 -6.66 -30.15
C ALA A 559 -3.31 -8.15 -30.09
N VAL A 560 -2.98 -8.64 -28.90
CA VAL A 560 -2.53 -10.02 -28.66
C VAL A 560 -3.37 -10.67 -27.57
N GLY A 561 -3.38 -12.01 -27.57
CA GLY A 561 -4.10 -12.81 -26.58
C GLY A 561 -5.39 -13.46 -27.12
N PRO A 562 -6.17 -14.09 -26.23
CA PRO A 562 -7.43 -14.74 -26.55
C PRO A 562 -8.42 -13.76 -27.16
N GLN A 563 -9.28 -14.26 -28.05
CA GLN A 563 -10.26 -13.45 -28.77
C GLN A 563 -11.06 -12.51 -27.83
N PRO A 564 -11.57 -12.97 -26.65
CA PRO A 564 -12.28 -12.10 -25.71
C PRO A 564 -11.47 -10.88 -25.24
N TRP A 565 -10.20 -11.06 -24.86
CA TRP A 565 -9.33 -9.94 -24.44
C TRP A 565 -8.97 -8.97 -25.57
N ARG A 566 -9.06 -9.41 -26.83
CA ARG A 566 -8.87 -8.52 -27.97
C ARG A 566 -10.12 -7.74 -28.34
N GLU A 567 -11.31 -8.27 -28.05
CA GLU A 567 -12.58 -7.74 -28.58
C GLU A 567 -13.46 -7.08 -27.52
N TRP A 568 -13.40 -7.51 -26.27
CA TRP A 568 -14.31 -7.05 -25.21
C TRP A 568 -13.64 -5.95 -24.38
N ASN A 569 -13.54 -4.75 -24.98
CA ASN A 569 -12.94 -3.59 -24.33
C ASN A 569 -13.96 -2.89 -23.41
N VAL A 570 -13.69 -2.90 -22.10
CA VAL A 570 -14.57 -2.30 -21.09
C VAL A 570 -14.81 -0.80 -21.33
N ASN A 571 -13.86 -0.10 -21.96
CA ASN A 571 -13.93 1.34 -22.16
C ASN A 571 -14.95 1.76 -23.24
N GLU A 572 -15.53 0.81 -23.98
CA GLU A 572 -16.71 1.08 -24.81
C GLU A 572 -17.96 1.41 -23.96
N LEU A 573 -17.92 1.11 -22.65
CA LEU A 573 -18.99 1.37 -21.69
C LEU A 573 -18.80 2.68 -20.91
N THR A 574 -17.66 3.34 -21.02
CA THR A 574 -17.32 4.56 -20.26
C THR A 574 -17.48 5.81 -21.11
N ASP A 575 -17.52 6.98 -20.46
CA ASP A 575 -17.79 8.26 -21.12
C ASP A 575 -16.57 9.19 -21.02
N ILE A 576 -16.17 9.80 -22.14
CA ILE A 576 -15.07 10.76 -22.18
C ILE A 576 -15.48 12.14 -21.65
N ASP A 577 -16.77 12.47 -21.72
CA ASP A 577 -17.32 13.76 -21.33
C ASP A 577 -17.80 13.77 -19.88
N ASN A 578 -17.68 12.65 -19.17
CA ASN A 578 -17.97 12.52 -17.74
C ASN A 578 -16.66 12.40 -16.94
N TYR A 579 -16.28 13.45 -16.23
CA TYR A 579 -15.00 13.55 -15.53
C TYR A 579 -15.07 14.42 -14.26
N ASP A 580 -14.06 14.32 -13.38
CA ASP A 580 -13.82 15.22 -12.25
C ASP A 580 -13.41 16.61 -12.75
N GLU A 581 -14.14 17.66 -12.36
CA GLU A 581 -14.00 19.00 -12.91
C GLU A 581 -12.63 19.65 -12.66
N ILE A 582 -11.96 19.28 -11.58
CA ILE A 582 -10.69 19.90 -11.17
C ILE A 582 -9.51 19.28 -11.95
N SER A 583 -9.49 17.94 -12.05
CA SER A 583 -8.40 17.18 -12.66
C SER A 583 -8.60 16.84 -14.13
N GLY A 584 -9.84 16.72 -14.58
CA GLY A 584 -10.19 16.17 -15.89
C GLY A 584 -10.18 14.64 -15.97
N PHE A 585 -10.13 13.95 -14.82
CA PHE A 585 -10.12 12.48 -14.77
C PHE A 585 -11.48 11.90 -15.16
N PRO A 586 -11.54 11.00 -16.17
CA PRO A 586 -12.78 10.34 -16.51
C PRO A 586 -13.34 9.47 -15.37
N VAL A 587 -14.66 9.40 -15.31
CA VAL A 587 -15.38 8.54 -14.37
C VAL A 587 -15.37 7.10 -14.87
N PHE A 588 -14.70 6.21 -14.14
CA PHE A 588 -14.65 4.76 -14.43
C PHE A 588 -15.43 3.92 -13.41
N LYS A 589 -15.75 4.46 -12.24
CA LYS A 589 -16.23 3.72 -11.06
C LYS A 589 -17.55 4.25 -10.47
N ALA A 590 -18.35 4.95 -11.27
CA ALA A 590 -19.64 5.48 -10.84
C ALA A 590 -20.54 5.84 -12.03
N LEU A 591 -20.74 4.90 -12.96
CA LEU A 591 -21.67 5.04 -14.10
C LEU A 591 -22.88 4.12 -13.92
N LEU A 592 -23.88 4.21 -14.80
CA LEU A 592 -25.01 3.27 -14.81
C LEU A 592 -24.90 2.24 -15.93
N CYS A 593 -25.32 1.00 -15.62
CA CYS A 593 -25.45 -0.10 -16.55
C CYS A 593 -26.66 -1.01 -16.26
N ASP A 594 -26.91 -1.95 -17.17
CA ASP A 594 -27.67 -3.17 -16.90
C ASP A 594 -26.84 -4.39 -17.34
N VAL A 595 -27.17 -5.56 -16.82
CA VAL A 595 -26.50 -6.82 -17.18
C VAL A 595 -27.52 -7.81 -17.70
N VAL A 596 -27.32 -8.27 -18.93
CA VAL A 596 -28.26 -9.15 -19.63
C VAL A 596 -27.58 -10.47 -19.98
N ARG A 597 -28.22 -11.60 -19.68
CA ARG A 597 -27.73 -12.91 -20.13
C ARG A 597 -27.89 -13.08 -21.64
N ILE A 598 -26.83 -13.52 -22.31
CA ILE A 598 -26.82 -13.72 -23.76
C ILE A 598 -26.58 -15.18 -24.19
N ALA A 599 -25.90 -15.99 -23.37
CA ALA A 599 -25.78 -17.42 -23.60
C ALA A 599 -25.51 -18.21 -22.32
N ASP A 600 -25.79 -19.52 -22.36
CA ASP A 600 -25.45 -20.46 -21.28
C ASP A 600 -23.94 -20.58 -21.07
N GLY A 601 -23.53 -20.68 -19.80
CA GLY A 601 -22.15 -20.94 -19.42
C GLY A 601 -21.72 -22.41 -19.54
N GLY A 602 -20.46 -22.63 -19.89
CA GLY A 602 -19.81 -23.96 -19.94
C GLY A 602 -19.37 -24.53 -18.59
N GLY A 603 -20.15 -24.31 -17.52
CA GLY A 603 -19.77 -24.63 -16.14
C GLY A 603 -18.99 -23.49 -15.44
N PRO A 604 -18.65 -23.64 -14.15
CA PRO A 604 -18.05 -22.57 -13.36
C PRO A 604 -16.70 -22.14 -13.94
N VAL A 605 -16.50 -20.82 -14.06
CA VAL A 605 -15.23 -20.21 -14.47
C VAL A 605 -14.13 -20.70 -13.53
N ARG A 606 -13.01 -21.19 -14.08
CA ARG A 606 -11.85 -21.60 -13.27
C ARG A 606 -11.40 -20.43 -12.40
N ARG A 607 -11.15 -20.73 -11.13
CA ARG A 607 -10.76 -19.78 -10.08
C ARG A 607 -9.41 -19.15 -10.41
N SER A 608 -9.37 -17.89 -10.83
CA SER A 608 -8.17 -17.06 -10.71
C SER A 608 -8.05 -16.67 -9.23
N GLY A 609 -7.48 -17.54 -8.40
CA GLY A 609 -6.97 -17.25 -7.05
C GLY A 609 -7.84 -16.58 -5.96
N ILE A 610 -9.04 -16.06 -6.25
CA ILE A 610 -9.56 -14.93 -5.47
C ILE A 610 -11.08 -15.11 -5.21
N ASP A 611 -11.39 -15.16 -3.91
CA ASP A 611 -12.67 -15.26 -3.20
C ASP A 611 -13.34 -16.65 -3.01
N VAL A 612 -13.39 -17.02 -1.73
CA VAL A 612 -14.10 -18.16 -1.14
C VAL A 612 -15.59 -17.78 -1.03
N PRO A 613 -16.54 -18.68 -1.32
CA PRO A 613 -17.96 -18.38 -1.13
C PRO A 613 -18.22 -17.95 0.32
N ALA A 614 -19.02 -16.89 0.49
CA ALA A 614 -19.74 -16.67 1.73
C ALA A 614 -20.70 -17.86 1.92
N GLY A 615 -20.30 -18.82 2.75
CA GLY A 615 -21.25 -19.77 3.32
C GLY A 615 -22.12 -19.00 4.31
N GLU A 616 -23.40 -18.88 3.97
CA GLU A 616 -24.59 -18.73 4.83
C GLU A 616 -24.31 -18.38 6.31
N ASN A 617 -24.62 -17.14 6.70
CA ASN A 617 -24.90 -16.83 8.09
C ASN A 617 -26.25 -17.45 8.48
N GLU A 618 -26.23 -18.51 9.28
CA GLU A 618 -27.21 -18.76 10.34
C GLU A 618 -26.70 -19.90 11.23
N HIS A 619 -26.17 -19.57 12.41
CA HIS A 619 -26.12 -20.52 13.52
C HIS A 619 -27.34 -20.27 14.44
N PRO A 620 -28.51 -20.86 14.19
CA PRO A 620 -29.31 -21.32 15.29
C PRO A 620 -28.55 -22.51 15.89
N ALA A 621 -28.37 -22.48 17.21
CA ALA A 621 -27.83 -23.61 17.95
C ALA A 621 -28.54 -24.91 17.52
N ARG A 622 -27.83 -25.79 16.80
CA ARG A 622 -28.28 -27.16 16.54
C ARG A 622 -27.31 -28.11 17.24
N PRO A 623 -27.84 -29.07 18.03
CA PRO A 623 -27.05 -29.87 18.95
C PRO A 623 -26.07 -30.73 18.15
N ALA A 624 -24.87 -30.88 18.71
CA ALA A 624 -23.81 -31.69 18.16
C ALA A 624 -24.36 -33.07 17.73
N PRO A 625 -24.05 -33.54 16.51
CA PRO A 625 -24.32 -34.93 16.16
C PRO A 625 -23.53 -35.81 17.13
N ALA A 626 -24.24 -36.74 17.78
CA ALA A 626 -23.60 -37.74 18.63
C ALA A 626 -22.48 -38.40 17.81
N ALA A 627 -21.24 -38.10 18.18
CA ALA A 627 -20.07 -38.65 17.54
C ALA A 627 -20.09 -40.16 17.78
N SER A 628 -20.40 -40.91 16.73
CA SER A 628 -20.06 -42.31 16.67
C SER A 628 -18.54 -42.43 16.78
N ASP A 629 -18.15 -43.13 17.83
CA ASP A 629 -16.82 -43.47 18.26
C ASP A 629 -15.95 -44.03 17.11
N ARG A 630 -15.13 -43.14 16.51
CA ARG A 630 -13.87 -43.44 15.83
C ARG A 630 -13.16 -42.13 15.46
N ALA A 631 -12.76 -41.38 16.48
CA ALA A 631 -11.86 -40.25 16.32
C ALA A 631 -10.54 -40.72 15.71
N ARG A 632 -10.19 -40.19 14.53
CA ARG A 632 -8.80 -40.20 14.06
C ARG A 632 -7.97 -39.46 15.11
N ARG A 633 -7.13 -40.17 15.87
CA ARG A 633 -6.16 -39.58 16.80
C ARG A 633 -5.28 -38.61 16.02
N PHE A 634 -5.51 -37.31 16.19
CA PHE A 634 -4.55 -36.27 15.82
C PHE A 634 -3.42 -36.33 16.85
N VAL A 635 -2.21 -36.64 16.39
CA VAL A 635 -1.00 -36.66 17.23
C VAL A 635 -0.13 -35.50 16.78
N TYR A 636 -0.11 -34.42 17.57
CA TYR A 636 0.73 -33.25 17.32
C TYR A 636 2.16 -33.53 17.81
N LEU A 637 3.04 -33.92 16.88
CA LEU A 637 4.41 -34.30 17.20
C LEU A 637 5.32 -33.09 17.53
N ASP A 638 4.86 -31.87 17.28
CA ASP A 638 5.60 -30.62 17.57
C ASP A 638 5.11 -29.90 18.85
N ASN A 639 4.58 -30.68 19.79
CA ASN A 639 3.97 -30.17 21.03
C ASN A 639 4.96 -29.40 21.92
N ASN A 640 6.26 -29.65 21.80
CA ASN A 640 7.29 -28.91 22.54
C ASN A 640 7.57 -27.51 21.97
N ALA A 641 7.24 -27.24 20.69
CA ALA A 641 7.30 -25.91 20.12
C ALA A 641 6.06 -25.08 20.49
N THR A 642 4.88 -25.70 20.55
CA THR A 642 3.64 -25.04 20.99
C THR A 642 2.74 -26.02 21.71
N THR A 643 2.78 -25.97 23.05
CA THR A 643 1.88 -26.77 23.88
C THR A 643 0.54 -26.05 24.01
N PRO A 644 -0.61 -26.72 23.79
CA PRO A 644 -1.92 -26.15 24.10
C PRO A 644 -1.95 -25.61 25.53
N VAL A 645 -2.58 -24.45 25.73
CA VAL A 645 -2.70 -23.82 27.05
C VAL A 645 -3.35 -24.80 28.02
N ASP A 646 -2.68 -25.06 29.13
CA ASP A 646 -3.23 -25.92 30.19
C ASP A 646 -4.59 -25.36 30.65
N PRO A 647 -5.65 -26.17 30.77
CA PRO A 647 -6.95 -25.70 31.20
C PRO A 647 -6.92 -24.88 32.51
N MET A 648 -6.05 -25.24 33.46
CA MET A 648 -5.88 -24.50 34.71
C MET A 648 -5.28 -23.11 34.47
N VAL A 649 -4.38 -22.98 33.50
CA VAL A 649 -3.81 -21.68 33.10
C VAL A 649 -4.87 -20.82 32.43
N ARG A 650 -5.67 -21.40 31.53
CA ARG A 650 -6.80 -20.70 30.90
C ARG A 650 -7.77 -20.19 31.95
N GLU A 651 -8.20 -21.05 32.87
CA GLU A 651 -9.11 -20.69 33.97
C GLU A 651 -8.53 -19.60 34.87
N ALA A 652 -7.23 -19.65 35.18
CA ALA A 652 -6.57 -18.61 35.96
C ALA A 652 -6.45 -17.26 35.24
N MET A 653 -6.43 -17.25 33.90
CA MET A 653 -6.30 -16.03 33.09
C MET A 653 -7.64 -15.39 32.73
N LEU A 654 -8.72 -16.16 32.63
CA LEU A 654 -10.04 -15.66 32.23
C LEU A 654 -10.53 -14.42 33.00
N PRO A 655 -10.37 -14.32 34.33
CA PRO A 655 -10.78 -13.12 35.07
C PRO A 655 -10.12 -11.84 34.53
N TYR A 656 -8.84 -11.89 34.18
CA TYR A 656 -8.07 -10.75 33.67
C TYR A 656 -8.34 -10.43 32.20
N LEU A 657 -8.95 -11.36 31.46
CA LEU A 657 -9.36 -11.18 30.06
C LEU A 657 -10.81 -10.68 29.93
N ALA A 658 -11.59 -10.68 31.02
CA ALA A 658 -13.00 -10.32 31.01
C ALA A 658 -13.31 -9.18 31.99
N GLU A 659 -13.13 -9.39 33.29
CA GLU A 659 -13.72 -8.55 34.34
C GLU A 659 -12.67 -7.72 35.10
N GLU A 660 -11.48 -8.29 35.36
CA GLU A 660 -10.37 -7.66 36.09
C GLU A 660 -9.35 -7.01 35.14
N PHE A 661 -9.83 -6.30 34.11
CA PHE A 661 -8.97 -5.61 33.14
C PHE A 661 -8.51 -4.25 33.68
N GLY A 662 -7.21 -3.96 33.60
CA GLY A 662 -6.68 -2.68 34.10
C GLY A 662 -5.19 -2.49 33.84
N ASN A 663 -4.77 -1.23 33.70
CA ASN A 663 -3.35 -0.88 33.59
C ASN A 663 -2.70 -0.95 34.99
N PRO A 664 -1.75 -1.87 35.25
CA PRO A 664 -1.11 -2.05 36.56
C PRO A 664 -0.22 -0.87 37.00
N SER A 665 -0.02 0.14 36.15
CA SER A 665 0.65 1.40 36.47
C SER A 665 -0.32 2.53 36.86
N SER A 666 -1.63 2.31 36.70
CA SER A 666 -2.64 3.31 37.04
C SER A 666 -2.99 3.29 38.52
N ILE A 667 -3.32 4.47 39.06
CA ILE A 667 -3.64 4.66 40.48
C ILE A 667 -5.12 4.41 40.84
N HIS A 668 -5.97 4.12 39.86
CA HIS A 668 -7.39 3.81 40.08
C HIS A 668 -7.61 2.33 40.41
N HIS A 669 -8.80 1.97 40.91
CA HIS A 669 -9.12 0.63 41.45
C HIS A 669 -8.75 -0.52 40.50
N ALA A 670 -9.19 -0.46 39.23
CA ALA A 670 -8.84 -1.48 38.23
C ALA A 670 -7.32 -1.62 38.00
N GLY A 671 -6.56 -0.53 38.15
CA GLY A 671 -5.09 -0.56 38.06
C GLY A 671 -4.44 -1.18 39.30
N TRP A 672 -4.98 -0.94 40.49
CA TRP A 672 -4.52 -1.57 41.73
C TRP A 672 -4.74 -3.08 41.74
N ASP A 673 -5.89 -3.55 41.26
CA ASP A 673 -6.20 -4.99 41.20
C ASP A 673 -5.26 -5.72 40.23
N ALA A 674 -5.06 -5.14 39.05
CA ALA A 674 -4.11 -5.64 38.05
C ALA A 674 -2.66 -5.63 38.58
N HIS A 675 -2.26 -4.55 39.26
CA HIS A 675 -0.95 -4.46 39.92
C HIS A 675 -0.76 -5.58 40.97
N GLY A 676 -1.80 -5.81 41.79
CA GLY A 676 -1.82 -6.87 42.79
C GLY A 676 -1.68 -8.26 42.18
N ALA A 677 -2.31 -8.52 41.03
CA ALA A 677 -2.20 -9.78 40.31
C ALA A 677 -0.78 -10.04 39.81
N ILE A 678 -0.11 -9.02 39.27
CA ILE A 678 1.28 -9.09 38.82
C ILE A 678 2.22 -9.38 40.00
N GLU A 679 2.05 -8.68 41.12
CA GLU A 679 2.92 -8.86 42.30
C GLU A 679 2.74 -10.23 42.97
N ARG A 680 1.50 -10.77 43.00
CA ARG A 680 1.25 -12.16 43.43
C ARG A 680 1.95 -13.17 42.51
N SER A 681 1.84 -12.97 41.20
CA SER A 681 2.47 -13.83 40.20
C SER A 681 4.00 -13.79 40.32
N ARG A 682 4.57 -12.59 40.52
CA ARG A 682 6.02 -12.40 40.76
C ARG A 682 6.50 -13.20 41.97
N ARG A 683 5.75 -13.21 43.07
CA ARG A 683 6.10 -14.01 44.27
C ARG A 683 6.07 -15.50 43.99
N ARG A 684 5.06 -16.00 43.26
CA ARG A 684 4.93 -17.43 42.91
C ARG A 684 6.07 -17.90 42.01
N VAL A 685 6.39 -17.12 40.97
CA VAL A 685 7.52 -17.44 40.07
C VAL A 685 8.85 -17.39 40.83
N ALA A 686 9.01 -16.43 41.76
CA ALA A 686 10.23 -16.34 42.57
C ALA A 686 10.47 -17.61 43.41
N VAL A 687 9.42 -18.15 44.02
CA VAL A 687 9.51 -19.43 44.76
C VAL A 687 9.86 -20.60 43.84
N LEU A 688 9.28 -20.64 42.63
CA LEU A 688 9.50 -21.74 41.67
C LEU A 688 10.97 -21.91 41.28
N ILE A 689 11.73 -20.82 41.19
CA ILE A 689 13.14 -20.82 40.77
C ILE A 689 14.11 -20.44 41.91
N ASN A 690 13.64 -20.45 43.16
CA ASN A 690 14.41 -20.08 44.35
C ASN A 690 15.05 -18.66 44.31
N SER A 691 14.34 -17.69 43.73
CA SER A 691 14.81 -16.31 43.59
C SER A 691 14.04 -15.33 44.50
N ARG A 692 14.45 -14.06 44.51
CA ARG A 692 13.73 -12.98 45.22
C ARG A 692 12.81 -12.25 44.22
N PRO A 693 11.55 -11.90 44.59
CA PRO A 693 10.61 -11.25 43.67
C PRO A 693 11.19 -10.02 42.96
N ARG A 694 11.91 -9.16 43.69
CA ARG A 694 12.56 -7.95 43.16
C ARG A 694 13.63 -8.18 42.08
N ARG A 695 14.07 -9.42 41.86
CA ARG A 695 15.05 -9.81 40.83
C ARG A 695 14.39 -10.36 39.57
N LEU A 696 13.05 -10.41 39.52
CA LEU A 696 12.32 -10.91 38.37
C LEU A 696 11.83 -9.75 37.50
N ILE A 697 12.03 -9.89 36.20
CA ILE A 697 11.48 -9.02 35.16
C ILE A 697 10.55 -9.90 34.31
N PHE A 698 9.32 -9.44 34.12
CA PHE A 698 8.40 -10.08 33.18
C PHE A 698 8.66 -9.49 31.79
N THR A 699 8.80 -10.37 30.80
CA THR A 699 8.96 -10.03 29.37
C THR A 699 7.81 -10.68 28.59
N SER A 700 7.59 -10.25 27.35
CA SER A 700 6.57 -10.80 26.46
C SER A 700 6.83 -12.27 26.07
N GLY A 701 8.06 -12.77 26.22
CA GLY A 701 8.39 -14.17 25.97
C GLY A 701 9.89 -14.48 26.06
N GLY A 702 10.23 -15.76 25.87
CA GLY A 702 11.62 -16.26 25.99
C GLY A 702 12.61 -15.59 25.02
N SER A 703 12.16 -15.23 23.81
CA SER A 703 13.00 -14.52 22.84
C SER A 703 13.40 -13.13 23.31
N GLU A 704 12.46 -12.37 23.91
CA GLU A 704 12.76 -11.06 24.50
C GLU A 704 13.66 -11.22 25.73
N ALA A 705 13.40 -12.19 26.60
CA ALA A 705 14.21 -12.46 27.78
C ALA A 705 15.68 -12.78 27.44
N ASN A 706 15.93 -13.70 26.50
CA ASN A 706 17.28 -14.05 26.05
C ASN A 706 17.99 -12.84 25.44
N ASN A 707 17.29 -12.05 24.63
CA ASN A 707 17.85 -10.85 24.02
C ASN A 707 18.19 -9.79 25.08
N LEU A 708 17.29 -9.53 26.03
CA LEU A 708 17.51 -8.59 27.11
C LEU A 708 18.74 -8.97 27.94
N ALA A 709 18.88 -10.25 28.29
CA ALA A 709 20.01 -10.73 29.08
C ALA A 709 21.33 -10.66 28.30
N ILE A 710 21.39 -11.25 27.10
CA ILE A 710 22.62 -11.38 26.33
C ILE A 710 23.10 -10.02 25.81
N LYS A 711 22.22 -9.25 25.15
CA LYS A 711 22.56 -7.91 24.65
C LYS A 711 22.78 -6.94 25.81
N GLY A 712 21.97 -7.03 26.86
CA GLY A 712 22.11 -6.19 28.04
C GLY A 712 23.48 -6.34 28.69
N VAL A 713 23.95 -7.58 28.91
CA VAL A 713 25.30 -7.84 29.44
C VAL A 713 26.38 -7.39 28.46
N ALA A 714 26.24 -7.70 27.17
CA ALA A 714 27.24 -7.35 26.16
C ALA A 714 27.41 -5.82 26.02
N PHE A 715 26.32 -5.06 26.05
CA PHE A 715 26.34 -3.61 25.86
C PHE A 715 26.60 -2.81 27.14
N SER A 716 26.36 -3.38 28.32
CA SER A 716 26.61 -2.70 29.60
C SER A 716 28.00 -2.96 30.19
N ASP A 717 28.83 -3.80 29.56
CA ASP A 717 30.16 -4.11 30.08
C ASP A 717 31.11 -2.90 30.04
N ALA A 718 31.35 -2.32 31.22
CA ALA A 718 32.24 -1.18 31.41
C ALA A 718 33.73 -1.49 31.12
N ARG A 719 34.10 -2.77 30.99
CA ARG A 719 35.46 -3.20 30.62
C ARG A 719 35.62 -3.37 29.10
N HIS A 720 34.56 -3.15 28.33
CA HIS A 720 34.51 -3.28 26.87
C HIS A 720 35.00 -4.65 26.36
N ARG A 721 34.76 -5.71 27.13
CA ARG A 721 35.02 -7.09 26.74
C ARG A 721 34.10 -7.48 25.59
N LYS A 722 34.64 -8.20 24.60
CA LYS A 722 33.94 -8.48 23.34
C LYS A 722 33.83 -9.96 23.00
N HIS A 723 34.11 -10.86 23.93
CA HIS A 723 34.01 -12.30 23.69
C HIS A 723 32.85 -12.96 24.46
N LEU A 724 32.06 -13.79 23.80
CA LEU A 724 31.02 -14.62 24.42
C LEU A 724 31.24 -16.10 24.08
N VAL A 725 30.81 -16.99 24.96
CA VAL A 725 30.84 -18.44 24.73
C VAL A 725 29.43 -19.00 24.78
N THR A 726 29.06 -19.80 23.78
CA THR A 726 27.77 -20.50 23.74
C THR A 726 27.92 -21.87 23.07
N THR A 727 26.83 -22.63 22.84
CA THR A 727 26.91 -23.94 22.18
C THR A 727 26.30 -23.91 20.78
N ARG A 728 26.56 -24.94 19.97
CA ARG A 728 25.95 -25.07 18.62
C ARG A 728 24.50 -25.52 18.63
N VAL A 729 23.98 -25.95 19.78
CA VAL A 729 22.65 -26.55 19.93
C VAL A 729 21.72 -25.67 20.77
N GLU A 730 21.92 -24.35 20.70
CA GLU A 730 21.10 -23.38 21.42
C GLU A 730 19.77 -23.09 20.72
N HIS A 731 18.81 -22.57 21.48
CA HIS A 731 17.57 -22.05 20.90
C HIS A 731 17.86 -20.94 19.86
N PRO A 732 17.10 -20.83 18.75
CA PRO A 732 17.33 -19.80 17.73
C PRO A 732 17.40 -18.37 18.28
N SER A 733 16.67 -18.06 19.35
CA SER A 733 16.72 -16.74 19.99
C SER A 733 18.03 -16.42 20.72
N VAL A 734 18.87 -17.42 21.02
CA VAL A 734 20.25 -17.23 21.51
C VAL A 734 21.20 -17.14 20.32
N LEU A 735 21.13 -18.09 19.38
CA LEU A 735 22.02 -18.14 18.21
C LEU A 735 21.90 -16.90 17.34
N ALA A 736 20.68 -16.44 17.05
CA ALA A 736 20.45 -15.22 16.27
C ALA A 736 20.95 -13.97 16.99
N THR A 737 20.86 -13.94 18.32
CA THR A 737 21.41 -12.84 19.13
C THR A 737 22.93 -12.83 19.10
N CYS A 738 23.58 -14.00 19.18
CA CYS A 738 25.03 -14.12 19.00
C CYS A 738 25.45 -13.70 17.59
N ALA A 739 24.77 -14.17 16.55
CA ALA A 739 25.04 -13.78 15.16
C ALA A 739 24.91 -12.27 14.93
N PHE A 740 23.90 -11.64 15.55
CA PHE A 740 23.76 -10.19 15.53
C PHE A 740 24.94 -9.48 16.23
N LEU A 741 25.39 -9.97 17.38
CA LEU A 741 26.55 -9.38 18.08
C LEU A 741 27.85 -9.52 17.27
N GLU A 742 28.02 -10.60 16.50
CA GLU A 742 29.14 -10.75 15.57
C GLU A 742 29.20 -9.61 14.54
N THR A 743 28.05 -9.15 14.03
CA THR A 743 27.99 -7.99 13.11
C THR A 743 28.45 -6.67 13.76
N LEU A 744 28.44 -6.60 15.08
CA LEU A 744 28.91 -5.46 15.88
C LEU A 744 30.36 -5.64 16.36
N GLY A 745 31.05 -6.67 15.88
CA GLY A 745 32.46 -6.94 16.17
C GLY A 745 32.71 -7.66 17.51
N TYR A 746 31.71 -8.36 18.05
CA TYR A 746 31.93 -9.34 19.13
C TYR A 746 32.47 -10.66 18.55
N SER A 747 33.32 -11.35 19.29
CA SER A 747 33.80 -12.69 18.99
C SER A 747 32.96 -13.72 19.74
N ILE A 748 32.46 -14.76 19.07
CA ILE A 748 31.64 -15.79 19.70
C ILE A 748 32.30 -17.16 19.53
N THR A 749 32.55 -17.85 20.65
CA THR A 749 32.98 -19.26 20.62
C THR A 749 31.78 -20.18 20.75
N TYR A 750 31.49 -20.95 19.70
CA TYR A 750 30.45 -21.98 19.69
C TYR A 750 31.03 -23.35 20.05
N LEU A 751 30.76 -23.81 21.27
CA LEU A 751 31.23 -25.08 21.81
C LEU A 751 30.59 -26.27 21.08
N PRO A 752 31.38 -27.32 20.79
CA PRO A 752 30.84 -28.58 20.31
C PRO A 752 30.08 -29.30 21.43
N VAL A 753 29.27 -30.27 21.02
CA VAL A 753 28.55 -31.18 21.91
C VAL A 753 28.85 -32.63 21.54
N ASP A 754 28.66 -33.55 22.48
CA ASP A 754 28.83 -34.98 22.26
C ASP A 754 27.68 -35.58 21.42
N GLY A 755 27.72 -36.90 21.19
CA GLY A 755 26.69 -37.62 20.43
C GLY A 755 25.29 -37.62 21.07
N PHE A 756 25.16 -37.13 22.30
CA PHE A 756 23.89 -36.92 22.99
C PHE A 756 23.49 -35.44 23.04
N GLY A 757 24.24 -34.55 22.38
CA GLY A 757 23.98 -33.11 22.40
C GLY A 757 24.42 -32.42 23.69
N ARG A 758 25.24 -33.06 24.54
CA ARG A 758 25.69 -32.51 25.83
C ARG A 758 27.04 -31.80 25.68
N VAL A 759 27.18 -30.62 26.28
CA VAL A 759 28.45 -29.88 26.32
C VAL A 759 29.37 -30.44 27.41
N ASP A 760 30.67 -30.54 27.11
CA ASP A 760 31.70 -30.88 28.10
C ASP A 760 32.16 -29.59 28.84
N PRO A 761 32.01 -29.50 30.17
CA PRO A 761 32.53 -28.39 30.96
C PRO A 761 34.04 -28.11 30.78
N GLN A 762 34.84 -29.10 30.36
CA GLN A 762 36.25 -28.89 30.04
C GLN A 762 36.45 -28.09 28.75
N CYS A 763 35.59 -28.29 27.73
CA CYS A 763 35.59 -27.47 26.53
C CYS A 763 35.27 -26.01 26.86
N LEU A 764 34.29 -25.78 27.76
CA LEU A 764 34.00 -24.44 28.27
C LEU A 764 35.21 -23.83 28.98
N ARG A 765 35.88 -24.60 29.85
CA ARG A 765 37.06 -24.13 30.59
C ARG A 765 38.19 -23.70 29.66
N ALA A 766 38.39 -24.40 28.55
CA ALA A 766 39.39 -24.07 27.54
C ALA A 766 38.99 -22.87 26.66
N ALA A 767 37.69 -22.63 26.47
CA ALA A 767 37.17 -21.55 25.64
C ALA A 767 37.11 -20.19 26.33
N ILE A 768 37.07 -20.15 27.68
CA ILE A 768 37.07 -18.89 28.41
C ILE A 768 38.43 -18.18 28.28
N GLN A 769 38.38 -16.99 27.70
CA GLN A 769 39.47 -16.04 27.51
C GLN A 769 39.33 -14.84 28.47
N ASP A 770 40.40 -14.06 28.66
CA ASP A 770 40.39 -12.88 29.54
C ASP A 770 39.37 -11.81 29.10
N ASP A 771 39.04 -11.76 27.82
CA ASP A 771 38.06 -10.86 27.22
C ASP A 771 36.62 -11.42 27.21
N THR A 772 36.37 -12.55 27.89
CA THR A 772 35.05 -13.18 27.92
C THR A 772 34.12 -12.42 28.87
N VAL A 773 32.97 -11.96 28.36
CA VAL A 773 31.96 -11.23 29.13
C VAL A 773 30.82 -12.13 29.62
N LEU A 774 30.39 -13.08 28.80
CA LEU A 774 29.22 -13.91 29.07
C LEU A 774 29.38 -15.32 28.52
N VAL A 775 29.00 -16.31 29.33
CA VAL A 775 28.72 -17.67 28.89
C VAL A 775 27.21 -17.85 28.83
N SER A 776 26.68 -18.28 27.69
CA SER A 776 25.24 -18.57 27.51
C SER A 776 25.06 -20.03 27.12
N ILE A 777 24.49 -20.84 28.00
CA ILE A 777 24.20 -22.25 27.73
C ILE A 777 22.79 -22.58 28.23
N MET A 778 21.92 -22.97 27.32
CA MET A 778 20.56 -23.42 27.64
C MET A 778 20.55 -24.64 28.56
N LEU A 779 19.54 -24.73 29.44
CA LEU A 779 19.44 -25.80 30.43
C LEU A 779 18.91 -27.11 29.85
N ALA A 780 17.90 -27.05 28.97
CA ALA A 780 17.27 -28.22 28.37
C ALA A 780 16.91 -27.97 26.91
N ASN A 781 17.29 -28.90 26.02
CA ASN A 781 17.07 -28.79 24.59
C ASN A 781 15.65 -29.11 24.14
N ASN A 782 15.01 -28.17 23.44
CA ASN A 782 13.62 -28.27 22.99
C ASN A 782 13.40 -29.36 21.95
N GLU A 783 14.44 -29.71 21.17
CA GLU A 783 14.37 -30.72 20.10
C GLU A 783 14.78 -32.11 20.59
N THR A 784 15.88 -32.19 21.34
CA THR A 784 16.49 -33.46 21.75
C THR A 784 16.14 -33.87 23.18
N GLY A 785 15.65 -32.94 24.01
CA GLY A 785 15.38 -33.16 25.43
C GLY A 785 16.64 -33.21 26.30
N THR A 786 17.84 -33.02 25.72
CA THR A 786 19.12 -33.11 26.42
C THR A 786 19.23 -32.03 27.50
N ILE A 787 19.56 -32.45 28.73
CA ILE A 787 19.82 -31.55 29.86
C ILE A 787 21.32 -31.24 29.92
N GLN A 788 21.68 -29.97 29.83
CA GLN A 788 23.06 -29.53 29.88
C GLN A 788 23.59 -29.51 31.33
N PRO A 789 24.91 -29.75 31.55
CA PRO A 789 25.54 -29.66 32.86
C PRO A 789 25.74 -28.20 33.31
N VAL A 790 24.63 -27.46 33.44
CA VAL A 790 24.64 -26.02 33.74
C VAL A 790 25.29 -25.74 35.09
N ARG A 791 25.08 -26.59 36.11
CA ARG A 791 25.72 -26.40 37.43
C ARG A 791 27.25 -26.41 37.33
N GLU A 792 27.80 -27.37 36.61
CA GLU A 792 29.24 -27.48 36.38
C GLU A 792 29.76 -26.33 35.51
N CYS A 793 29.00 -25.93 34.48
CA CYS A 793 29.36 -24.83 33.59
C CYS A 793 29.33 -23.48 34.31
N CYS A 794 28.34 -23.22 35.17
CA CYS A 794 28.28 -22.05 36.05
C CYS A 794 29.51 -21.99 36.96
N ARG A 795 29.91 -23.12 37.56
CA ARG A 795 31.13 -23.18 38.39
C ARG A 795 32.37 -22.81 37.58
N VAL A 796 32.52 -23.35 36.37
CA VAL A 796 33.64 -23.03 35.47
C VAL A 796 33.68 -21.54 35.12
N ALA A 797 32.54 -20.93 34.79
CA ALA A 797 32.43 -19.51 34.46
C ALA A 797 32.76 -18.63 35.67
N HIS A 798 32.20 -18.94 36.85
CA HIS A 798 32.43 -18.18 38.07
C HIS A 798 33.88 -18.26 38.58
N GLU A 799 34.56 -19.40 38.42
CA GLU A 799 36.00 -19.54 38.72
C GLU A 799 36.88 -18.56 37.93
N ARG A 800 36.39 -18.08 36.78
CA ARG A 800 37.06 -17.10 35.92
C ARG A 800 36.45 -15.69 36.00
N GLY A 801 35.48 -15.45 36.88
CA GLY A 801 34.81 -14.16 37.02
C GLY A 801 33.94 -13.76 35.82
N VAL A 802 33.44 -14.74 35.05
CA VAL A 802 32.57 -14.53 33.88
C VAL A 802 31.11 -14.74 34.29
N LEU A 803 30.20 -13.93 33.73
CA LEU A 803 28.75 -14.07 33.97
C LEU A 803 28.20 -15.30 33.23
N PHE A 804 27.13 -15.88 33.77
CA PHE A 804 26.46 -17.03 33.18
C PHE A 804 24.98 -16.73 32.92
N HIS A 805 24.53 -17.01 31.70
CA HIS A 805 23.14 -16.96 31.26
C HIS A 805 22.68 -18.37 30.88
N THR A 806 21.42 -18.70 31.19
CA THR A 806 20.80 -19.94 30.75
C THR A 806 19.38 -19.70 30.25
N ASP A 807 19.10 -20.18 29.04
CA ASP A 807 17.73 -20.35 28.58
C ASP A 807 17.13 -21.59 29.25
N ALA A 808 16.13 -21.38 30.11
CA ALA A 808 15.46 -22.41 30.87
C ALA A 808 13.98 -22.56 30.52
N VAL A 809 13.53 -22.04 29.36
CA VAL A 809 12.11 -22.07 28.93
C VAL A 809 11.55 -23.49 28.93
N GLN A 810 12.34 -24.47 28.49
CA GLN A 810 11.94 -25.88 28.46
C GLN A 810 12.18 -26.64 29.76
N ALA A 811 12.79 -26.02 30.77
CA ALA A 811 13.20 -26.69 32.00
C ALA A 811 12.34 -26.27 33.21
N VAL A 812 12.07 -24.97 33.37
CA VAL A 812 11.34 -24.44 34.53
C VAL A 812 9.93 -25.03 34.58
N GLY A 813 9.56 -25.59 35.74
CA GLY A 813 8.28 -26.27 35.94
C GLY A 813 8.25 -27.75 35.51
N LYS A 814 9.25 -28.23 34.76
CA LYS A 814 9.42 -29.66 34.41
C LYS A 814 10.49 -30.34 35.25
N ILE A 815 11.57 -29.63 35.56
CA ILE A 815 12.64 -30.07 36.45
C ILE A 815 12.93 -29.00 37.52
N PRO A 816 13.51 -29.37 38.68
CA PRO A 816 13.93 -28.39 39.67
C PRO A 816 14.99 -27.43 39.09
N VAL A 817 14.76 -26.12 39.25
CA VAL A 817 15.69 -25.06 38.85
C VAL A 817 15.95 -24.15 40.05
N ASP A 818 17.22 -23.81 40.26
CA ASP A 818 17.72 -23.03 41.40
C ASP A 818 18.66 -21.95 40.86
N VAL A 819 18.31 -20.67 41.04
CA VAL A 819 18.94 -19.50 40.39
C VAL A 819 19.67 -18.60 41.37
#